data_AF-A0A2V1CSI7-F1
#
_entry.id   AF-A0A2V1CSI7-F1
#
_cell.length_a   1.000
_cell.length_b   1.000
_cell.length_c   1.000
_cell.angle_alpha   90.00
_cell.angle_beta   90.00
_cell.angle_gamma   90.00
#
_symmetry.space_group_name_H-M   'P 1'
#
loop_
_entity.id
_entity.type
_entity.pdbx_description
1 polymer ?
#
loop_
_entity_poly.entity_id
_entity_poly.type
_entity_poly.pdbx_seq_one_letter_code
_entity_poly.pdbx_strand_id
1 'polypeptide(L)'
;MFDFNHSKPIHPHSTLSGVPLNASDGAITPPSRVPTPLRSTPRSLRPYVWALMAFKHGARFQTKPSKLRARRASLLAEKEGTFAPSLMPLFAGIAVAFNDDDSAVIAVAIHDSTYLIDFSVETIQLKDAVGKGEDPIADYVIEQLEKYEHTNIAKFIGAGFPTDLLKKSPRLCSRLWLDLDVVPISIVPELEGFETSSKDKNFWSAKCVDEQADSMARKCIMHFGPNLAPLLQVGYRGIVEIDSGGRAHILGIDDFKRSCDAPTWDSMMHFVTNLKKLGTKIAFFSSTPQGGGVALMRHALVRLADLLDVNLTWFVPKPKPGVFRITKTIHNILQGVAEPGIFISAEEKQVLVDWIGDNAKRYWLSPGGPLRPAEEGGAAVIMIDDPQMPGLIPLIKKLTPNRPVLYRSHIQIRGDLAVQEGTPQADVWQFLWQNIKLADMFISHPIPSFVPSNVPASSVAYLPATTDWLDGLNKDMNEWDQGYYGHIYNEQCHAIRMTQLKWPLKKYFIQVARFDPAKGIPDLIQSYAEFRRLLNKHDPSLEAPQLVICGNGSVDDPDGTIILDQTMSTLETKFPHLLSSISVMRLAPNDQLLNTLLSASHTVLQLSTREGFEVKVSEAIHKGKPVIATNCGGIPLQVQHGKNGFLVEAGDWHAVAQHLLELWTDEKLYEEMCAYAKVSVSDEVGTVGNALAWFYLADKWANGEGVVPEGRWVNDLAREEAGIPYKEGENRLPRNFGSA
;
A
#
# COMPACT_ATOMS: atom_id res chain seq x y z
N MET A 1 20.98 -36.82 -16.48
CA MET A 1 21.34 -38.18 -16.07
C MET A 1 20.76 -38.38 -14.68
N PHE A 2 19.58 -39.00 -14.61
CA PHE A 2 19.02 -39.83 -13.52
C PHE A 2 17.54 -40.04 -13.85
N ASP A 3 17.27 -41.23 -14.41
CA ASP A 3 15.96 -41.76 -14.80
C ASP A 3 15.17 -42.21 -13.58
N PHE A 4 13.87 -41.90 -13.57
CA PHE A 4 12.88 -42.54 -12.70
C PHE A 4 12.02 -43.49 -13.53
N ASN A 5 12.17 -44.79 -13.30
CA ASN A 5 11.19 -45.79 -13.70
C ASN A 5 11.28 -46.98 -12.74
N HIS A 6 10.26 -47.17 -11.90
CA HIS A 6 9.41 -48.36 -11.97
C HIS A 6 8.35 -48.36 -10.86
N SER A 7 7.11 -48.35 -11.29
CA SER A 7 5.91 -48.68 -10.51
C SER A 7 5.34 -50.00 -11.03
N LYS A 8 5.04 -50.96 -10.15
CA LYS A 8 3.81 -51.80 -10.15
C LYS A 8 3.79 -52.84 -9.00
N PRO A 9 2.62 -53.43 -8.66
CA PRO A 9 1.99 -53.36 -7.32
C PRO A 9 1.86 -54.75 -6.66
N ILE A 10 1.13 -54.88 -5.53
CA ILE A 10 0.28 -56.03 -5.11
C ILE A 10 -0.33 -55.79 -3.69
N HIS A 11 -1.64 -56.04 -3.53
CA HIS A 11 -2.45 -56.23 -2.30
C HIS A 11 -2.81 -57.75 -2.17
N PRO A 12 -3.57 -58.32 -1.18
CA PRO A 12 -4.07 -57.91 0.16
C PRO A 12 -4.04 -59.04 1.27
N HIS A 13 -4.68 -58.79 2.44
CA HIS A 13 -5.20 -59.70 3.51
C HIS A 13 -4.17 -60.36 4.49
N SER A 14 -4.38 -60.63 5.81
CA SER A 14 -5.54 -60.82 6.70
C SER A 14 -5.16 -60.97 8.21
N THR A 15 -6.04 -60.50 9.12
CA THR A 15 -6.57 -61.08 10.40
C THR A 15 -5.77 -61.41 11.70
N LEU A 16 -6.36 -60.93 12.83
CA LEU A 16 -6.55 -61.51 14.21
C LEU A 16 -5.32 -61.59 15.14
N SER A 17 -5.33 -61.44 16.48
CA SER A 17 -6.30 -61.14 17.58
C SER A 17 -5.53 -61.21 18.93
N GLY A 18 -5.93 -60.50 20.01
CA GLY A 18 -5.55 -60.88 21.40
C GLY A 18 -5.41 -59.75 22.45
N VAL A 19 -6.24 -59.79 23.50
CA VAL A 19 -6.51 -58.86 24.65
C VAL A 19 -5.77 -59.43 25.92
N PRO A 20 -5.43 -58.75 27.07
CA PRO A 20 -6.26 -57.84 27.89
C PRO A 20 -5.63 -56.74 28.81
N LEU A 21 -6.56 -55.95 29.36
CA LEU A 21 -6.63 -54.94 30.45
C LEU A 21 -5.75 -55.09 31.71
N ASN A 22 -5.29 -53.96 32.30
CA ASN A 22 -5.76 -53.44 33.62
C ASN A 22 -5.06 -52.17 34.16
N ALA A 23 -5.79 -51.48 35.07
CA ALA A 23 -5.45 -50.39 36.02
C ALA A 23 -5.60 -48.94 35.49
N SER A 24 -6.72 -48.22 35.70
CA SER A 24 -7.34 -47.66 36.93
C SER A 24 -6.81 -46.28 37.34
N ASP A 25 -7.76 -45.33 37.33
CA ASP A 25 -7.92 -44.13 38.17
C ASP A 25 -7.10 -42.85 37.91
N GLY A 26 -7.84 -41.81 37.50
CA GLY A 26 -7.40 -40.42 37.45
C GLY A 26 -8.28 -39.51 36.60
N ALA A 27 -9.62 -39.67 36.61
CA ALA A 27 -10.51 -38.76 35.90
C ALA A 27 -10.61 -37.41 36.63
N ILE A 28 -9.85 -36.41 36.17
CA ILE A 28 -10.13 -35.00 36.47
C ILE A 28 -11.29 -34.58 35.56
N THR A 29 -12.47 -34.48 36.15
CA THR A 29 -13.67 -33.97 35.50
C THR A 29 -13.51 -32.45 35.31
N PRO A 30 -13.74 -31.88 34.10
CA PRO A 30 -13.85 -30.44 33.95
C PRO A 30 -15.11 -29.95 34.67
N PRO A 31 -15.13 -28.73 35.24
CA PRO A 31 -16.32 -28.22 35.90
C PRO A 31 -17.45 -28.09 34.88
N SER A 32 -18.54 -28.81 35.15
CA SER A 32 -19.79 -28.71 34.41
C SER A 32 -20.34 -27.29 34.48
N ARG A 33 -20.34 -26.55 33.36
CA ARG A 33 -21.17 -25.34 33.21
C ARG A 33 -22.64 -25.77 33.19
N VAL A 34 -23.38 -25.48 34.25
CA VAL A 34 -24.85 -25.54 34.24
C VAL A 34 -25.37 -24.15 33.87
N PRO A 35 -26.07 -23.95 32.75
CA PRO A 35 -26.80 -22.72 32.52
C PRO A 35 -28.20 -22.84 33.15
N THR A 36 -28.47 -22.07 34.20
CA THR A 36 -29.86 -21.79 34.59
C THR A 36 -30.40 -20.66 33.69
N PRO A 37 -31.54 -20.83 33.00
CA PRO A 37 -32.06 -19.78 32.12
C PRO A 37 -32.66 -18.64 32.95
N LEU A 38 -31.99 -17.48 32.99
CA LEU A 38 -32.59 -16.22 33.45
C LEU A 38 -33.69 -15.81 32.47
N ARG A 39 -34.95 -16.13 32.82
CA ARG A 39 -36.13 -15.83 31.99
C ARG A 39 -36.48 -14.33 31.94
N SER A 40 -35.80 -13.45 32.69
CA SER A 40 -36.15 -12.03 32.83
C SER A 40 -35.12 -11.01 32.30
N THR A 41 -33.94 -11.44 31.84
CA THR A 41 -32.93 -10.49 31.31
C THR A 41 -33.24 -10.08 29.87
N PRO A 42 -33.26 -8.76 29.54
CA PRO A 42 -33.32 -8.25 28.17
C PRO A 42 -32.32 -8.96 27.26
N ARG A 43 -32.71 -9.27 26.03
CA ARG A 43 -31.87 -10.07 25.10
C ARG A 43 -30.51 -9.41 24.83
N SER A 44 -30.44 -8.08 24.84
CA SER A 44 -29.19 -7.31 24.67
C SER A 44 -28.17 -7.51 25.80
N LEU A 45 -28.62 -7.83 27.02
CA LEU A 45 -27.77 -7.93 28.21
C LEU A 45 -27.27 -9.36 28.49
N ARG A 46 -27.74 -10.37 27.74
CA ARG A 46 -27.39 -11.77 27.98
C ARG A 46 -25.89 -12.08 27.83
N PRO A 47 -25.19 -11.63 26.77
CA PRO A 47 -23.75 -11.87 26.64
C PRO A 47 -22.95 -11.32 27.82
N TYR A 48 -23.34 -10.13 28.30
CA TYR A 48 -22.73 -9.46 29.44
C TYR A 48 -22.99 -10.22 30.76
N VAL A 49 -24.25 -10.56 31.04
CA VAL A 49 -24.61 -11.28 32.28
C VAL A 49 -23.91 -12.64 32.34
N TRP A 50 -23.79 -13.33 31.21
CA TRP A 50 -23.04 -14.59 31.15
C TRP A 50 -21.55 -14.40 31.31
N ALA A 51 -20.95 -13.35 30.74
CA ALA A 51 -19.55 -13.02 30.96
C ALA A 51 -19.26 -12.73 32.44
N LEU A 52 -20.08 -11.94 33.12
CA LEU A 52 -19.96 -11.68 34.56
C LEU A 52 -20.14 -12.94 35.41
N MET A 53 -21.06 -13.84 35.02
CA MET A 53 -21.25 -15.12 35.70
C MET A 53 -20.07 -16.06 35.50
N ALA A 54 -19.48 -16.09 34.30
CA ALA A 54 -18.33 -16.93 33.97
C ALA A 54 -17.01 -16.38 34.55
N PHE A 55 -16.87 -15.06 34.63
CA PHE A 55 -15.65 -14.35 35.00
C PHE A 55 -15.93 -13.25 36.04
N LYS A 56 -16.44 -13.64 37.21
CA LYS A 56 -16.82 -12.73 38.30
C LYS A 56 -15.70 -11.80 38.79
N HIS A 57 -14.44 -12.10 38.47
CA HIS A 57 -13.24 -11.31 38.78
C HIS A 57 -12.42 -10.91 37.53
N GLY A 58 -13.00 -11.02 36.33
CA GLY A 58 -12.27 -10.90 35.07
C GLY A 58 -11.39 -12.11 34.77
N ALA A 59 -10.86 -12.16 33.55
CA ALA A 59 -9.82 -13.08 33.10
C ALA A 59 -8.68 -12.27 32.49
N ARG A 60 -7.44 -12.57 32.87
CA ARG A 60 -6.25 -11.91 32.32
C ARG A 60 -5.43 -12.92 31.53
N PHE A 61 -4.68 -12.40 30.57
CA PHE A 61 -3.71 -13.19 29.82
C PHE A 61 -2.79 -13.98 30.76
N GLN A 62 -2.62 -15.26 30.50
CA GLN A 62 -1.84 -16.18 31.34
C GLN A 62 -0.61 -16.73 30.64
N THR A 63 -0.56 -16.64 29.31
CA THR A 63 0.55 -17.14 28.51
C THR A 63 1.81 -16.35 28.86
N LYS A 64 2.90 -17.09 29.05
CA LYS A 64 4.23 -16.54 29.31
C LYS A 64 5.16 -17.09 28.24
N PRO A 65 6.00 -16.25 27.62
CA PRO A 65 6.99 -16.77 26.70
C PRO A 65 7.99 -17.64 27.48
N SER A 66 8.69 -18.50 26.74
CA SER A 66 9.88 -19.15 27.29
C SER A 66 10.85 -18.09 27.82
N LYS A 67 11.19 -18.14 29.12
CA LYS A 67 12.18 -17.22 29.73
C LYS A 67 13.51 -17.22 28.98
N LEU A 68 13.89 -18.38 28.43
CA LEU A 68 15.09 -18.51 27.60
C LEU A 68 14.93 -17.74 26.27
N ARG A 69 13.78 -17.84 25.62
CA ARG A 69 13.49 -17.11 24.36
C ARG A 69 13.50 -15.60 24.61
N ALA A 70 12.79 -15.12 25.62
CA ALA A 70 12.76 -13.70 25.98
C ALA A 70 14.17 -13.16 26.29
N ARG A 71 14.96 -13.89 27.11
CA ARG A 71 16.35 -13.52 27.40
C ARG A 71 17.22 -13.49 26.14
N ARG A 72 17.08 -14.47 25.24
CA ARG A 72 17.83 -14.50 23.97
C ARG A 72 17.45 -13.35 23.05
N ALA A 73 16.16 -13.06 22.91
CA ALA A 73 15.67 -11.93 22.12
C ALA A 73 16.24 -10.60 22.62
N SER A 74 16.22 -10.36 23.94
CA SER A 74 16.83 -9.18 24.56
C SER A 74 18.33 -9.08 24.27
N LEU A 75 19.07 -10.18 24.45
CA LEU A 75 20.51 -10.21 24.18
C LEU A 75 20.85 -10.00 22.69
N LEU A 76 20.01 -10.50 21.78
CA LEU A 76 20.17 -10.27 20.34
C LEU A 76 19.91 -8.79 20.01
N ALA A 77 18.84 -8.20 20.54
CA ALA A 77 18.53 -6.78 20.35
C ALA A 77 19.71 -5.89 20.81
N GLU A 78 20.29 -6.18 21.97
CA GLU A 78 21.43 -5.43 22.52
C GLU A 78 22.71 -5.58 21.69
N LYS A 79 22.99 -6.79 21.18
CA LYS A 79 24.28 -7.08 20.51
C LYS A 79 24.28 -6.87 19.00
N GLU A 80 23.15 -7.10 18.37
CA GLU A 80 23.01 -7.16 16.91
C GLU A 80 22.01 -6.12 16.38
N GLY A 81 21.27 -5.46 17.27
CA GLY A 81 20.27 -4.45 16.94
C GLY A 81 18.85 -5.00 16.87
N THR A 82 17.87 -4.11 16.76
CA THR A 82 16.44 -4.45 16.84
C THR A 82 15.89 -5.21 15.65
N PHE A 83 16.65 -5.33 14.55
CA PHE A 83 16.32 -6.22 13.43
C PHE A 83 16.72 -7.69 13.68
N ALA A 84 17.44 -7.99 14.77
CA ALA A 84 17.90 -9.34 15.05
C ALA A 84 16.83 -10.27 15.68
N PRO A 85 15.99 -9.81 16.64
CA PRO A 85 15.00 -10.68 17.27
C PRO A 85 13.85 -11.08 16.34
N SER A 86 13.47 -12.37 16.42
CA SER A 86 12.30 -12.91 15.72
C SER A 86 11.03 -12.79 16.57
N LEU A 87 10.03 -12.05 16.08
CA LEU A 87 8.72 -11.92 16.71
C LEU A 87 7.73 -12.94 16.16
N MET A 88 6.90 -13.51 17.04
CA MET A 88 5.85 -14.44 16.64
C MET A 88 4.64 -13.69 16.06
N PRO A 89 4.24 -13.93 14.80
CA PRO A 89 3.03 -13.33 14.26
C PRO A 89 1.78 -13.94 14.90
N LEU A 90 0.85 -13.09 15.33
CA LEU A 90 -0.40 -13.46 16.01
C LEU A 90 -1.59 -12.69 15.42
N PHE A 91 -2.80 -13.16 15.75
CA PHE A 91 -4.05 -12.49 15.44
C PHE A 91 -4.87 -12.25 16.71
N ALA A 92 -5.61 -11.15 16.73
CA ALA A 92 -6.52 -10.81 17.82
C ALA A 92 -7.97 -10.91 17.36
N GLY A 93 -8.86 -11.25 18.29
CA GLY A 93 -10.30 -11.11 18.15
C GLY A 93 -10.83 -10.30 19.31
N ILE A 94 -11.61 -9.26 19.01
CA ILE A 94 -12.10 -8.30 20.00
C ILE A 94 -13.63 -8.36 20.00
N ALA A 95 -14.24 -8.48 21.17
CA ALA A 95 -15.68 -8.38 21.34
C ALA A 95 -16.01 -7.53 22.57
N VAL A 96 -17.09 -6.75 22.48
CA VAL A 96 -17.51 -5.83 23.54
C VAL A 96 -18.99 -5.98 23.82
N ALA A 97 -19.34 -6.21 25.08
CA ALA A 97 -20.72 -6.22 25.56
C ALA A 97 -20.97 -4.99 26.45
N PHE A 98 -22.02 -4.23 26.12
CA PHE A 98 -22.35 -2.96 26.78
C PHE A 98 -23.49 -3.17 27.78
N ASN A 99 -23.48 -2.40 28.87
CA ASN A 99 -24.51 -2.42 29.91
C ASN A 99 -25.21 -1.06 30.05
N ASP A 100 -26.35 -1.05 30.74
CA ASP A 100 -27.18 0.15 30.98
C ASP A 100 -26.57 1.10 32.03
N ASP A 101 -25.56 0.66 32.79
CA ASP A 101 -24.86 1.45 33.80
C ASP A 101 -23.64 2.23 33.27
N ASP A 102 -23.46 2.28 31.95
CA ASP A 102 -22.30 2.82 31.23
C ASP A 102 -20.99 2.06 31.52
N SER A 103 -21.07 0.74 31.78
CA SER A 103 -19.92 -0.16 31.75
C SER A 103 -19.87 -0.99 30.46
N ALA A 104 -18.67 -1.44 30.10
CA ALA A 104 -18.44 -2.36 29.00
C ALA A 104 -17.56 -3.53 29.45
N VAL A 105 -17.95 -4.75 29.09
CA VAL A 105 -17.09 -5.94 29.18
C VAL A 105 -16.39 -6.11 27.85
N ILE A 106 -15.06 -6.08 27.87
CA ILE A 106 -14.21 -6.25 26.69
C ILE A 106 -13.54 -7.61 26.80
N ALA A 107 -13.63 -8.42 25.74
CA ALA A 107 -12.85 -9.63 25.58
C ALA A 107 -11.89 -9.51 24.41
N VAL A 108 -10.66 -9.99 24.62
CA VAL A 108 -9.62 -10.10 23.60
C VAL A 108 -9.12 -11.54 23.58
N ALA A 109 -9.29 -12.21 22.44
CA ALA A 109 -8.82 -13.57 22.18
C ALA A 109 -7.60 -13.54 21.25
N ILE A 110 -6.58 -14.35 21.53
CA ILE A 110 -5.30 -14.35 20.82
C ILE A 110 -5.10 -15.68 20.12
N HIS A 111 -4.74 -15.64 18.83
CA HIS A 111 -4.55 -16.82 17.98
C HIS A 111 -3.19 -16.82 17.30
N ASP A 112 -2.61 -18.01 17.12
CA ASP A 112 -1.37 -18.25 16.38
C ASP A 112 -1.59 -18.64 14.91
N SER A 113 -2.74 -18.23 14.34
CA SER A 113 -3.37 -18.68 13.08
C SER A 113 -4.15 -20.00 13.14
N THR A 114 -3.88 -20.87 14.12
CA THR A 114 -4.54 -22.20 14.20
C THR A 114 -5.34 -22.37 15.50
N TYR A 115 -4.73 -22.04 16.64
CA TYR A 115 -5.29 -22.27 17.96
C TYR A 115 -5.49 -20.96 18.73
N LEU A 116 -6.50 -20.96 19.59
CA LEU A 116 -6.62 -19.99 20.68
C LEU A 116 -5.49 -20.26 21.68
N ILE A 117 -4.57 -19.30 21.81
CA ILE A 117 -3.39 -19.43 22.69
C ILE A 117 -3.53 -18.65 23.99
N ASP A 118 -4.35 -17.60 24.03
CA ASP A 118 -4.63 -16.84 25.25
C ASP A 118 -5.91 -16.01 25.10
N PHE A 119 -6.46 -15.53 26.22
CA PHE A 119 -7.59 -14.62 26.22
C PHE A 119 -7.62 -13.72 27.46
N SER A 120 -8.28 -12.58 27.34
CA SER A 120 -8.63 -11.71 28.48
C SER A 120 -10.08 -11.28 28.40
N VAL A 121 -10.69 -11.04 29.56
CA VAL A 121 -12.04 -10.51 29.75
C VAL A 121 -11.99 -9.54 30.93
N GLU A 122 -12.21 -8.26 30.70
CA GLU A 122 -12.21 -7.25 31.76
C GLU A 122 -13.41 -6.32 31.61
N THR A 123 -13.85 -5.73 32.72
CA THR A 123 -14.94 -4.74 32.73
C THR A 123 -14.35 -3.36 32.92
N ILE A 124 -14.64 -2.45 32.00
CA ILE A 124 -14.24 -1.04 32.10
C ILE A 124 -15.46 -0.14 32.31
N GLN A 125 -15.23 1.01 32.94
CA GLN A 125 -16.22 2.07 33.09
C GLN A 125 -16.08 3.07 31.94
N LEU A 126 -17.19 3.46 31.31
CA LEU A 126 -17.19 4.41 30.19
C LEU A 126 -17.41 5.87 30.65
N LYS A 127 -17.80 6.07 31.93
CA LYS A 127 -18.43 7.28 32.45
C LYS A 127 -17.58 8.55 32.59
N ASP A 128 -16.27 8.48 32.33
CA ASP A 128 -15.39 9.67 32.40
C ASP A 128 -14.93 10.20 31.03
N ALA A 129 -15.27 9.51 29.94
CA ALA A 129 -14.75 9.78 28.59
C ALA A 129 -15.71 10.52 27.65
N VAL A 130 -17.01 10.53 27.99
CA VAL A 130 -18.08 11.10 27.17
C VAL A 130 -18.10 12.62 27.32
N GLY A 131 -17.08 13.28 26.78
CA GLY A 131 -16.96 14.75 26.80
C GLY A 131 -15.64 15.32 26.28
N LYS A 132 -14.59 14.50 26.06
CA LYS A 132 -13.24 14.97 25.70
C LYS A 132 -12.64 14.39 24.41
N GLY A 133 -13.39 13.62 23.64
CA GLY A 133 -12.85 12.92 22.45
C GLY A 133 -12.00 11.68 22.80
N GLU A 134 -12.19 11.15 24.02
CA GLU A 134 -11.58 9.90 24.50
C GLU A 134 -12.37 8.68 23.97
N ASP A 135 -11.69 7.53 23.80
CA ASP A 135 -12.27 6.28 23.29
C ASP A 135 -11.74 5.15 24.18
N PRO A 136 -12.33 4.94 25.37
CA PRO A 136 -11.79 4.05 26.39
C PRO A 136 -11.65 2.61 25.95
N ILE A 137 -12.49 2.18 25.00
CA ILE A 137 -12.41 0.84 24.41
C ILE A 137 -11.15 0.75 23.56
N ALA A 138 -10.91 1.72 22.68
CA ALA A 138 -9.68 1.78 21.90
C ALA A 138 -8.45 1.88 22.83
N ASP A 139 -8.48 2.78 23.82
CA ASP A 139 -7.39 2.96 24.78
C ASP A 139 -7.03 1.65 25.49
N TYR A 140 -8.04 0.94 26.04
CA TYR A 140 -7.85 -0.34 26.69
C TYR A 140 -7.31 -1.42 25.74
N VAL A 141 -7.91 -1.57 24.55
CA VAL A 141 -7.51 -2.62 23.59
C VAL A 141 -6.08 -2.41 23.13
N ILE A 142 -5.70 -1.18 22.76
CA ILE A 142 -4.35 -0.86 22.29
C ILE A 142 -3.33 -1.15 23.41
N GLU A 143 -3.58 -0.69 24.63
CA GLU A 143 -2.70 -0.96 25.78
C GLU A 143 -2.53 -2.48 26.03
N GLN A 144 -3.62 -3.25 25.96
CA GLN A 144 -3.56 -4.69 26.18
C GLN A 144 -2.76 -5.42 25.09
N LEU A 145 -2.96 -5.06 23.82
CA LEU A 145 -2.25 -5.69 22.70
C LEU A 145 -0.76 -5.33 22.72
N GLU A 146 -0.41 -4.05 22.86
CA GLU A 146 0.98 -3.59 22.95
C GLU A 146 1.72 -4.28 24.10
N LYS A 147 1.11 -4.29 25.29
CA LYS A 147 1.70 -4.99 26.45
C LYS A 147 1.89 -6.47 26.18
N TYR A 148 0.95 -7.11 25.49
CA TYR A 148 1.05 -8.52 25.15
C TYR A 148 2.19 -8.78 24.15
N GLU A 149 2.35 -7.96 23.12
CA GLU A 149 3.42 -8.06 22.12
C GLU A 149 4.80 -8.05 22.78
N HIS A 150 5.07 -7.04 23.61
CA HIS A 150 6.34 -6.92 24.32
C HIS A 150 6.57 -8.03 25.33
N THR A 151 5.52 -8.39 26.09
CA THR A 151 5.64 -9.44 27.11
C THR A 151 5.88 -10.80 26.48
N ASN A 152 5.34 -11.07 25.29
CA ASN A 152 5.37 -12.39 24.64
C ASN A 152 6.31 -12.50 23.44
N ILE A 153 7.03 -11.43 23.07
CA ILE A 153 7.90 -11.38 21.88
C ILE A 153 7.08 -11.73 20.62
N ALA A 154 5.99 -10.98 20.43
CA ALA A 154 4.99 -11.21 19.40
C ALA A 154 4.69 -9.94 18.60
N LYS A 155 4.06 -10.12 17.45
CA LYS A 155 3.53 -9.07 16.58
C LYS A 155 2.12 -9.44 16.14
N PHE A 156 1.13 -8.61 16.40
CA PHE A 156 -0.20 -8.79 15.86
C PHE A 156 -0.24 -8.34 14.41
N ILE A 157 -0.79 -9.19 13.53
CA ILE A 157 -0.94 -8.92 12.10
C ILE A 157 -2.31 -8.34 11.79
N GLY A 158 -3.35 -8.91 12.40
CA GLY A 158 -4.73 -8.49 12.21
C GLY A 158 -5.57 -8.64 13.47
N ALA A 159 -6.60 -7.81 13.57
CA ALA A 159 -7.57 -7.83 14.66
C ALA A 159 -9.00 -7.84 14.11
N GLY A 160 -9.73 -8.93 14.38
CA GLY A 160 -11.14 -9.06 14.01
C GLY A 160 -12.07 -8.50 15.07
N PHE A 161 -13.17 -7.87 14.67
CA PHE A 161 -14.22 -7.43 15.60
C PHE A 161 -15.60 -7.31 14.92
N PRO A 162 -16.70 -7.31 15.68
CA PRO A 162 -18.04 -7.15 15.13
C PRO A 162 -18.24 -5.75 14.54
N THR A 163 -18.88 -5.65 13.38
CA THR A 163 -19.13 -4.36 12.69
C THR A 163 -19.83 -3.32 13.57
N ASP A 164 -20.69 -3.72 14.50
CA ASP A 164 -21.38 -2.81 15.43
C ASP A 164 -20.41 -2.03 16.34
N LEU A 165 -19.17 -2.52 16.52
CA LEU A 165 -18.16 -1.85 17.32
C LEU A 165 -17.64 -0.57 16.66
N LEU A 166 -17.68 -0.45 15.33
CA LEU A 166 -17.23 0.73 14.58
C LEU A 166 -17.91 2.02 15.05
N LYS A 167 -19.20 1.95 15.38
CA LYS A 167 -19.98 3.11 15.85
C LYS A 167 -19.71 3.47 17.31
N LYS A 168 -19.26 2.49 18.10
CA LYS A 168 -19.11 2.62 19.56
C LYS A 168 -17.67 2.92 19.98
N SER A 169 -16.71 2.61 19.12
CA SER A 169 -15.28 2.88 19.31
C SER A 169 -14.70 3.38 17.98
N PRO A 170 -15.01 4.64 17.60
CA PRO A 170 -14.68 5.17 16.27
C PRO A 170 -13.17 5.32 16.03
N ARG A 171 -12.33 5.38 17.08
CA ARG A 171 -10.87 5.51 16.93
C ARG A 171 -10.13 4.17 16.95
N LEU A 172 -10.78 3.08 17.36
CA LEU A 172 -10.14 1.78 17.52
C LEU A 172 -9.40 1.33 16.25
N CYS A 173 -10.03 1.46 15.08
CA CYS A 173 -9.46 0.94 13.86
C CYS A 173 -8.23 1.74 13.38
N SER A 174 -8.34 3.08 13.38
CA SER A 174 -7.19 3.94 13.07
C SER A 174 -6.04 3.71 14.03
N ARG A 175 -6.31 3.52 15.33
CA ARG A 175 -5.26 3.27 16.33
C ARG A 175 -4.63 1.88 16.19
N LEU A 176 -5.40 0.84 15.90
CA LEU A 176 -4.85 -0.48 15.61
C LEU A 176 -3.85 -0.39 14.45
N TRP A 177 -4.20 0.37 13.42
CA TRP A 177 -3.37 0.52 12.23
C TRP A 177 -2.16 1.44 12.42
N LEU A 178 -2.38 2.65 12.95
CA LEU A 178 -1.35 3.70 13.06
C LEU A 178 -0.42 3.47 14.25
N ASP A 179 -0.95 3.04 15.41
CA ASP A 179 -0.15 2.89 16.63
C ASP A 179 0.57 1.55 16.68
N LEU A 180 -0.10 0.47 16.26
CA LEU A 180 0.36 -0.92 16.43
C LEU A 180 0.59 -1.68 15.11
N ASP A 181 0.37 -1.07 13.94
CA ASP A 181 0.48 -1.75 12.64
C ASP A 181 -0.35 -3.06 12.56
N VAL A 182 -1.56 -3.04 13.10
CA VAL A 182 -2.51 -4.16 13.09
C VAL A 182 -3.63 -3.84 12.12
N VAL A 183 -3.87 -4.71 11.14
CA VAL A 183 -4.97 -4.51 10.18
C VAL A 183 -6.32 -4.82 10.87
N PRO A 184 -7.20 -3.84 11.05
CA PRO A 184 -8.51 -4.03 11.67
C PRO A 184 -9.48 -4.64 10.66
N ILE A 185 -10.14 -5.76 10.98
CA ILE A 185 -11.14 -6.40 10.10
C ILE A 185 -12.50 -6.40 10.79
N SER A 186 -13.44 -5.63 10.24
CA SER A 186 -14.84 -5.67 10.67
C SER A 186 -15.56 -6.88 10.07
N ILE A 187 -16.31 -7.57 10.91
CA ILE A 187 -16.98 -8.82 10.58
C ILE A 187 -18.45 -8.72 10.94
N VAL A 188 -19.33 -9.06 10.00
CA VAL A 188 -20.75 -9.24 10.29
C VAL A 188 -20.96 -10.66 10.83
N PRO A 189 -21.31 -10.82 12.13
CA PRO A 189 -21.30 -12.14 12.75
C PRO A 189 -22.24 -13.16 12.11
N GLU A 190 -23.41 -12.71 11.63
CA GLU A 190 -24.52 -13.55 11.15
C GLU A 190 -24.44 -13.91 9.65
N LEU A 191 -23.71 -13.17 8.82
CA LEU A 191 -23.75 -13.34 7.35
C LEU A 191 -22.68 -14.28 6.79
N GLU A 192 -21.67 -14.64 7.58
CA GLU A 192 -20.54 -15.47 7.11
C GLU A 192 -20.67 -16.97 7.46
N GLY A 193 -21.86 -17.41 7.88
CA GLY A 193 -22.25 -18.81 7.99
C GLY A 193 -23.32 -19.18 6.96
N PHE A 194 -23.42 -20.46 6.58
CA PHE A 194 -24.48 -21.01 5.72
C PHE A 194 -25.89 -21.01 6.36
N GLU A 195 -26.24 -19.98 7.14
CA GLU A 195 -27.49 -19.91 7.90
C GLU A 195 -28.51 -19.06 7.13
N THR A 196 -29.27 -19.73 6.26
CA THR A 196 -30.30 -19.13 5.39
C THR A 196 -31.67 -18.96 6.07
N SER A 197 -31.76 -19.14 7.39
CA SER A 197 -33.03 -19.18 8.14
C SER A 197 -33.15 -18.05 9.16
N SER A 198 -34.28 -17.35 9.16
CA SER A 198 -34.58 -16.23 10.07
C SER A 198 -34.80 -16.65 11.54
N LYS A 199 -34.81 -17.95 11.85
CA LYS A 199 -34.92 -18.47 13.22
C LYS A 199 -33.58 -18.54 13.95
N ASP A 200 -32.46 -18.51 13.22
CA ASP A 200 -31.09 -18.71 13.75
C ASP A 200 -30.32 -17.41 14.02
N LYS A 201 -30.90 -16.25 13.68
CA LYS A 201 -30.41 -14.89 14.06
C LYS A 201 -30.21 -14.69 15.58
N ASN A 202 -30.55 -15.67 16.41
CA ASN A 202 -30.39 -15.67 17.86
C ASN A 202 -29.08 -16.30 18.36
N PHE A 203 -28.24 -16.92 17.51
CA PHE A 203 -27.08 -17.66 17.99
C PHE A 203 -25.92 -16.74 18.44
N TRP A 204 -25.63 -15.66 17.70
CA TRP A 204 -24.55 -14.73 18.06
C TRP A 204 -24.76 -14.06 19.43
N SER A 205 -25.98 -13.57 19.67
CA SER A 205 -26.39 -12.97 20.96
C SER A 205 -26.53 -14.00 22.09
N ALA A 206 -26.44 -15.29 21.77
CA ALA A 206 -26.37 -16.39 22.71
C ALA A 206 -24.95 -16.96 22.86
N LYS A 207 -23.90 -16.20 22.50
CA LYS A 207 -22.52 -16.52 22.86
C LYS A 207 -22.06 -15.64 24.02
N CYS A 208 -21.15 -16.18 24.83
CA CYS A 208 -20.42 -15.35 25.80
C CYS A 208 -19.42 -14.44 25.05
N VAL A 209 -19.04 -13.31 25.64
CA VAL A 209 -18.20 -12.30 24.97
C VAL A 209 -16.80 -12.83 24.60
N ASP A 210 -16.25 -13.75 25.38
CA ASP A 210 -15.01 -14.50 25.08
C ASP A 210 -15.16 -15.41 23.85
N GLU A 211 -16.27 -16.15 23.75
CA GLU A 211 -16.59 -16.98 22.59
C GLU A 211 -16.83 -16.14 21.32
N GLN A 212 -17.37 -14.93 21.49
CA GLN A 212 -17.49 -13.95 20.41
C GLN A 212 -16.10 -13.49 19.95
N ALA A 213 -15.23 -13.09 20.88
CA ALA A 213 -13.86 -12.67 20.59
C ALA A 213 -13.06 -13.77 19.86
N ASP A 214 -13.11 -15.03 20.32
CA ASP A 214 -12.49 -16.16 19.63
C ASP A 214 -13.00 -16.30 18.18
N SER A 215 -14.32 -16.19 18.00
CA SER A 215 -14.93 -16.26 16.68
C SER A 215 -14.46 -15.12 15.75
N MET A 216 -14.19 -13.93 16.29
CA MET A 216 -13.67 -12.81 15.51
C MET A 216 -12.21 -13.02 15.10
N ALA A 217 -11.37 -13.55 15.98
CA ALA A 217 -9.98 -13.90 15.65
C ALA A 217 -9.92 -14.90 14.50
N ARG A 218 -10.68 -15.99 14.59
CA ARG A 218 -10.71 -17.05 13.55
C ARG A 218 -11.22 -16.54 12.21
N LYS A 219 -12.25 -15.69 12.20
CA LYS A 219 -12.76 -15.09 10.97
C LYS A 219 -11.78 -14.07 10.38
N CYS A 220 -11.13 -13.27 11.22
CA CYS A 220 -10.09 -12.32 10.79
C CYS A 220 -8.98 -13.01 10.00
N ILE A 221 -8.46 -14.14 10.50
CA ILE A 221 -7.40 -14.92 9.86
C ILE A 221 -7.74 -15.28 8.40
N MET A 222 -9.01 -15.53 8.09
CA MET A 222 -9.46 -15.89 6.73
C MET A 222 -9.29 -14.78 5.69
N HIS A 223 -9.01 -13.54 6.11
CA HIS A 223 -8.78 -12.41 5.21
C HIS A 223 -7.31 -12.24 4.82
N PHE A 224 -6.40 -13.05 5.36
CA PHE A 224 -4.96 -12.94 5.11
C PHE A 224 -4.45 -14.10 4.26
N GLY A 225 -3.55 -13.81 3.33
CA GLY A 225 -2.86 -14.81 2.53
C GLY A 225 -1.66 -15.44 3.25
N PRO A 226 -0.95 -16.37 2.61
CA PRO A 226 0.24 -17.03 3.17
C PRO A 226 1.37 -16.08 3.57
N ASN A 227 1.45 -14.91 2.92
CA ASN A 227 2.43 -13.86 3.22
C ASN A 227 1.97 -12.92 4.35
N LEU A 228 0.89 -13.25 5.05
CA LEU A 228 0.30 -12.44 6.13
C LEU A 228 -0.14 -11.03 5.68
N ALA A 229 -0.38 -10.86 4.38
CA ALA A 229 -0.97 -9.66 3.80
C ALA A 229 -2.48 -9.88 3.55
N PRO A 230 -3.33 -8.85 3.68
CA PRO A 230 -4.73 -8.93 3.31
C PRO A 230 -4.91 -9.39 1.86
N LEU A 231 -5.89 -10.27 1.62
CA LEU A 231 -6.19 -10.79 0.29
C LEU A 231 -6.78 -9.69 -0.59
N LEU A 232 -6.11 -9.39 -1.70
CA LEU A 232 -6.67 -8.56 -2.75
C LEU A 232 -7.82 -9.29 -3.44
N GLN A 233 -8.97 -8.63 -3.55
CA GLN A 233 -10.16 -9.18 -4.19
C GLN A 233 -10.55 -8.34 -5.41
N VAL A 234 -10.76 -9.03 -6.54
CA VAL A 234 -11.37 -8.45 -7.74
C VAL A 234 -12.75 -9.08 -7.85
N GLY A 235 -13.77 -8.31 -7.50
CA GLY A 235 -15.15 -8.71 -7.42
C GLY A 235 -15.84 -8.80 -8.78
N TYR A 236 -17.17 -8.84 -8.71
CA TYR A 236 -18.02 -8.93 -9.89
C TYR A 236 -17.74 -7.80 -10.88
N ARG A 237 -17.66 -8.13 -12.18
CA ARG A 237 -17.34 -7.20 -13.29
C ARG A 237 -15.99 -6.49 -13.19
N GLY A 238 -15.07 -7.03 -12.40
CA GLY A 238 -13.73 -6.49 -12.28
C GLY A 238 -13.63 -5.32 -11.30
N ILE A 239 -14.60 -5.11 -10.42
CA ILE A 239 -14.51 -4.13 -9.35
C ILE A 239 -13.34 -4.50 -8.45
N VAL A 240 -12.45 -3.56 -8.16
CA VAL A 240 -11.42 -3.78 -7.14
C VAL A 240 -12.05 -3.56 -5.77
N GLU A 241 -12.11 -4.61 -4.96
CA GLU A 241 -12.72 -4.60 -3.63
C GLU A 241 -11.70 -4.11 -2.60
N ILE A 242 -11.51 -2.78 -2.58
CA ILE A 242 -10.60 -2.06 -1.68
C ILE A 242 -10.91 -2.41 -0.23
N ASP A 243 -9.86 -2.49 0.59
CA ASP A 243 -9.97 -2.76 2.03
C ASP A 243 -10.71 -4.08 2.34
N SER A 244 -10.38 -5.13 1.59
CA SER A 244 -11.05 -6.44 1.68
C SER A 244 -12.57 -6.34 1.52
N GLY A 245 -13.00 -5.54 0.54
CA GLY A 245 -14.41 -5.24 0.27
C GLY A 245 -15.04 -4.40 1.37
N GLY A 246 -14.34 -3.36 1.83
CA GLY A 246 -14.82 -2.43 2.86
C GLY A 246 -14.87 -3.01 4.28
N ARG A 247 -14.14 -4.09 4.56
CA ARG A 247 -14.02 -4.69 5.91
C ARG A 247 -12.84 -4.13 6.69
N ALA A 248 -11.77 -3.74 5.99
CA ALA A 248 -10.55 -3.24 6.60
C ALA A 248 -10.62 -1.71 6.80
N HIS A 249 -11.20 -1.26 7.92
CA HIS A 249 -11.38 0.17 8.20
C HIS A 249 -10.11 0.81 8.77
N ILE A 250 -9.02 0.87 8.01
CA ILE A 250 -7.70 1.30 8.54
C ILE A 250 -7.61 2.79 8.92
N LEU A 251 -8.48 3.65 8.38
CA LEU A 251 -8.41 5.11 8.54
C LEU A 251 -9.81 5.73 8.60
N GLY A 252 -9.92 6.87 9.29
CA GLY A 252 -11.10 7.73 9.33
C GLY A 252 -10.91 9.07 8.61
N ILE A 253 -12.01 9.82 8.47
CA ILE A 253 -12.00 11.16 7.84
C ILE A 253 -11.03 12.11 8.54
N ASP A 254 -11.00 12.09 9.88
CA ASP A 254 -10.13 12.96 10.67
C ASP A 254 -8.64 12.66 10.47
N ASP A 255 -8.28 11.41 10.11
CA ASP A 255 -6.89 11.06 9.79
C ASP A 255 -6.45 11.73 8.49
N PHE A 256 -7.27 11.64 7.44
CA PHE A 256 -7.00 12.33 6.17
C PHE A 256 -7.02 13.86 6.29
N LYS A 257 -7.90 14.40 7.15
CA LYS A 257 -7.91 15.83 7.41
C LYS A 257 -6.62 16.32 8.08
N ARG A 258 -6.00 15.49 8.92
CA ARG A 258 -4.70 15.79 9.56
C ARG A 258 -3.50 15.59 8.63
N SER A 259 -3.65 14.88 7.51
CA SER A 259 -2.54 14.56 6.61
C SER A 259 -2.31 15.60 5.50
N CYS A 260 -3.03 16.72 5.52
CA CYS A 260 -2.91 17.82 4.56
C CYS A 260 -3.20 19.17 5.21
N ASP A 261 -2.87 20.26 4.50
CA ASP A 261 -3.19 21.60 4.94
C ASP A 261 -4.66 21.95 4.72
N ALA A 262 -5.20 22.82 5.58
CA ALA A 262 -6.61 23.23 5.55
C ALA A 262 -7.09 23.75 4.18
N PRO A 263 -6.33 24.59 3.43
CA PRO A 263 -6.75 25.04 2.11
C PRO A 263 -7.00 23.90 1.12
N THR A 264 -6.18 22.85 1.16
CA THR A 264 -6.35 21.66 0.29
C THR A 264 -7.62 20.90 0.69
N TRP A 265 -7.80 20.65 1.98
CA TRP A 265 -9.00 19.98 2.51
C TRP A 265 -10.29 20.74 2.17
N ASP A 266 -10.33 22.03 2.45
CA ASP A 266 -11.51 22.87 2.24
C ASP A 266 -11.87 22.98 0.75
N SER A 267 -10.86 23.11 -0.12
CA SER A 267 -11.05 23.08 -1.58
C SER A 267 -11.61 21.74 -2.06
N MET A 268 -11.13 20.61 -1.49
CA MET A 268 -11.65 19.29 -1.85
C MET A 268 -13.12 19.16 -1.43
N MET A 269 -13.44 19.59 -0.21
CA MET A 269 -14.79 19.50 0.36
C MET A 269 -15.82 20.35 -0.41
N HIS A 270 -15.38 21.44 -1.05
CA HIS A 270 -16.21 22.22 -1.98
C HIS A 270 -16.81 21.32 -3.08
N PHE A 271 -15.97 20.55 -3.79
CA PHE A 271 -16.42 19.66 -4.87
C PHE A 271 -17.13 18.41 -4.36
N VAL A 272 -16.69 17.84 -3.23
CA VAL A 272 -17.37 16.70 -2.58
C VAL A 272 -18.82 17.04 -2.30
N THR A 273 -19.11 18.24 -1.79
CA THR A 273 -20.48 18.67 -1.47
C THR A 273 -21.38 18.62 -2.70
N ASN A 274 -20.88 19.06 -3.86
CA ASN A 274 -21.66 19.07 -5.09
C ASN A 274 -21.83 17.66 -5.68
N LEU A 275 -20.76 16.87 -5.73
CA LEU A 275 -20.79 15.47 -6.20
C LEU A 275 -21.81 14.63 -5.42
N LYS A 276 -21.85 14.78 -4.09
CA LYS A 276 -22.82 14.10 -3.22
C LYS A 276 -24.25 14.53 -3.51
N LYS A 277 -24.47 15.84 -3.61
CA LYS A 277 -25.79 16.41 -3.90
C LYS A 277 -26.36 15.87 -5.22
N LEU A 278 -25.50 15.71 -6.23
CA LEU A 278 -25.88 15.20 -7.55
C LEU A 278 -25.92 13.66 -7.63
N GLY A 279 -25.35 12.96 -6.65
CA GLY A 279 -25.17 11.51 -6.70
C GLY A 279 -24.29 11.06 -7.87
N THR A 280 -23.30 11.89 -8.23
CA THR A 280 -22.45 11.67 -9.41
C THR A 280 -21.67 10.37 -9.30
N LYS A 281 -21.88 9.47 -10.27
CA LYS A 281 -21.14 8.20 -10.37
C LYS A 281 -19.87 8.36 -11.21
N ILE A 282 -18.73 8.01 -10.64
CA ILE A 282 -17.40 8.12 -11.25
C ILE A 282 -16.83 6.71 -11.42
N ALA A 283 -16.27 6.41 -12.60
CA ALA A 283 -15.63 5.12 -12.85
C ALA A 283 -14.20 5.26 -13.36
N PHE A 284 -13.25 4.64 -12.66
CA PHE A 284 -11.87 4.46 -13.09
C PHE A 284 -11.67 3.10 -13.76
N PHE A 285 -10.87 3.06 -14.82
CA PHE A 285 -10.43 1.83 -15.48
C PHE A 285 -8.90 1.81 -15.61
N SER A 286 -8.27 0.78 -15.06
CA SER A 286 -6.83 0.52 -15.21
C SER A 286 -6.57 -0.95 -15.56
N SER A 287 -5.31 -1.34 -15.74
CA SER A 287 -4.92 -2.69 -16.19
C SER A 287 -4.71 -3.71 -15.06
N THR A 288 -4.35 -3.26 -13.85
CA THR A 288 -4.01 -4.14 -12.72
C THR A 288 -4.53 -3.60 -11.38
N PRO A 289 -5.05 -4.46 -10.48
CA PRO A 289 -5.53 -4.07 -9.16
C PRO A 289 -4.42 -3.94 -8.09
N GLN A 290 -3.20 -4.38 -8.39
CA GLN A 290 -2.06 -4.38 -7.46
C GLN A 290 -0.75 -4.26 -8.22
N GLY A 291 0.25 -3.65 -7.56
CA GLY A 291 1.58 -3.44 -8.13
C GLY A 291 1.63 -2.22 -9.04
N GLY A 292 2.80 -1.58 -9.09
CA GLY A 292 3.02 -0.32 -9.81
C GLY A 292 2.41 0.90 -9.10
N GLY A 293 2.80 2.09 -9.55
CA GLY A 293 2.36 3.35 -8.94
C GLY A 293 0.85 3.61 -9.06
N VAL A 294 0.23 3.19 -10.17
CA VAL A 294 -1.22 3.45 -10.42
C VAL A 294 -2.11 2.76 -9.40
N ALA A 295 -1.88 1.47 -9.13
CA ALA A 295 -2.69 0.74 -8.17
C ALA A 295 -2.62 1.39 -6.78
N LEU A 296 -1.43 1.75 -6.30
CA LEU A 296 -1.22 2.40 -5.01
C LEU A 296 -2.06 3.68 -4.87
N MET A 297 -2.01 4.57 -5.88
CA MET A 297 -2.80 5.81 -5.89
C MET A 297 -4.32 5.55 -5.86
N ARG A 298 -4.78 4.48 -6.53
CA ARG A 298 -6.22 4.17 -6.63
C ARG A 298 -6.77 3.56 -5.35
N HIS A 299 -6.00 2.73 -4.64
CA HIS A 299 -6.39 2.20 -3.34
C HIS A 299 -6.73 3.34 -2.36
N ALA A 300 -5.83 4.32 -2.23
CA ALA A 300 -6.04 5.44 -1.32
C ALA A 300 -7.17 6.38 -1.75
N LEU A 301 -7.26 6.70 -3.06
CA LEU A 301 -8.32 7.57 -3.59
C LEU A 301 -9.73 6.97 -3.40
N VAL A 302 -9.89 5.68 -3.71
CA VAL A 302 -11.19 5.00 -3.56
C VAL A 302 -11.59 4.92 -2.09
N ARG A 303 -10.64 4.64 -1.18
CA ARG A 303 -10.88 4.63 0.26
C ARG A 303 -11.37 5.99 0.76
N LEU A 304 -10.69 7.07 0.40
CA LEU A 304 -11.11 8.42 0.79
C LEU A 304 -12.48 8.79 0.20
N ALA A 305 -12.75 8.41 -1.06
CA ALA A 305 -14.05 8.63 -1.68
C ALA A 305 -15.19 7.91 -0.94
N ASP A 306 -14.99 6.66 -0.52
CA ASP A 306 -15.97 5.89 0.26
C ASP A 306 -16.25 6.55 1.62
N LEU A 307 -15.20 6.97 2.35
CA LEU A 307 -15.34 7.70 3.61
C LEU A 307 -16.11 9.02 3.45
N LEU A 308 -15.94 9.70 2.32
CA LEU A 308 -16.62 10.96 2.01
C LEU A 308 -18.02 10.75 1.41
N ASP A 309 -18.43 9.50 1.14
CA ASP A 309 -19.68 9.13 0.46
C ASP A 309 -19.77 9.72 -0.97
N VAL A 310 -18.63 9.71 -1.68
CA VAL A 310 -18.52 10.03 -3.11
C VAL A 310 -18.58 8.73 -3.90
N ASN A 311 -19.50 8.63 -4.87
CA ASN A 311 -19.73 7.41 -5.64
C ASN A 311 -18.63 7.20 -6.71
N LEU A 312 -17.48 6.70 -6.28
CA LEU A 312 -16.32 6.41 -7.12
C LEU A 312 -16.01 4.90 -7.07
N THR A 313 -15.99 4.26 -8.23
CA THR A 313 -15.67 2.84 -8.35
C THR A 313 -14.50 2.63 -9.31
N TRP A 314 -13.61 1.69 -8.97
CA TRP A 314 -12.46 1.33 -9.80
C TRP A 314 -12.62 -0.09 -10.35
N PHE A 315 -12.41 -0.23 -11.67
CA PHE A 315 -12.54 -1.46 -12.42
C PHE A 315 -11.22 -1.86 -13.09
N VAL A 316 -10.95 -3.16 -13.13
CA VAL A 316 -9.83 -3.78 -13.84
C VAL A 316 -10.32 -4.90 -14.75
N PRO A 317 -9.70 -5.11 -15.92
CA PRO A 317 -10.05 -6.21 -16.82
C PRO A 317 -9.65 -7.56 -16.22
N LYS A 318 -10.21 -8.65 -16.75
CA LYS A 318 -9.70 -9.97 -16.43
C LYS A 318 -8.26 -10.13 -16.95
N PRO A 319 -7.33 -10.65 -16.12
CA PRO A 319 -5.94 -10.78 -16.50
C PRO A 319 -5.78 -11.76 -17.67
N LYS A 320 -4.89 -11.42 -18.61
CA LYS A 320 -4.51 -12.29 -19.73
C LYS A 320 -2.99 -12.22 -19.88
N PRO A 321 -2.21 -13.22 -19.42
CA PRO A 321 -0.75 -13.15 -19.36
C PRO A 321 -0.07 -12.71 -20.67
N GLY A 322 -0.55 -13.18 -21.82
CA GLY A 322 0.02 -12.78 -23.12
C GLY A 322 -0.15 -11.29 -23.46
N VAL A 323 -1.18 -10.62 -22.91
CA VAL A 323 -1.40 -9.18 -23.10
C VAL A 323 -0.40 -8.34 -22.32
N PHE A 324 -0.08 -8.74 -21.08
CA PHE A 324 0.83 -7.96 -20.22
C PHE A 324 2.23 -7.81 -20.85
N ARG A 325 2.71 -8.86 -21.53
CA ARG A 325 3.97 -8.79 -22.30
C ARG A 325 3.90 -7.73 -23.40
N ILE A 326 2.82 -7.71 -24.18
CA ILE A 326 2.64 -6.73 -25.27
C ILE A 326 2.57 -5.31 -24.71
N THR A 327 1.81 -5.11 -23.62
CA THR A 327 1.68 -3.78 -23.00
C THR A 327 3.00 -3.30 -22.39
N LYS A 328 3.84 -4.20 -21.87
CA LYS A 328 5.18 -3.85 -21.40
C LYS A 328 6.11 -3.46 -22.55
N THR A 329 6.06 -4.16 -23.68
CA THR A 329 6.81 -3.77 -24.87
C THR A 329 6.35 -2.39 -25.37
N ILE A 330 5.05 -2.12 -25.42
CA ILE A 330 4.50 -0.79 -25.73
C ILE A 330 5.05 0.28 -24.80
N HIS A 331 5.02 0.03 -23.49
CA HIS A 331 5.58 0.94 -22.49
C HIS A 331 7.06 1.24 -22.73
N ASN A 332 7.87 0.19 -22.97
CA ASN A 332 9.30 0.32 -23.24
C ASN A 332 9.59 1.07 -24.54
N ILE A 333 8.80 0.85 -25.59
CA ILE A 333 8.90 1.59 -26.85
C ILE A 333 8.60 3.07 -26.61
N LEU A 334 7.47 3.40 -25.97
CA LEU A 334 7.07 4.80 -25.73
C LEU A 334 8.08 5.58 -24.88
N GLN A 335 8.74 4.92 -23.94
CA GLN A 335 9.83 5.51 -23.13
C GLN A 335 11.18 5.58 -23.85
N GLY A 336 11.30 4.95 -25.01
CA GLY A 336 12.55 4.85 -25.77
C GLY A 336 13.62 3.96 -25.13
N VAL A 337 13.21 3.03 -24.25
CA VAL A 337 14.13 2.08 -23.58
C VAL A 337 14.15 0.70 -24.25
N ALA A 338 13.24 0.45 -25.20
CA ALA A 338 13.29 -0.75 -26.03
C ALA A 338 14.51 -0.75 -26.98
N GLU A 339 14.99 -1.94 -27.34
CA GLU A 339 16.05 -2.08 -28.34
C GLU A 339 15.64 -1.46 -29.69
N PRO A 340 16.58 -0.83 -30.43
CA PRO A 340 16.29 -0.25 -31.72
C PRO A 340 15.67 -1.27 -32.69
N GLY A 341 14.57 -0.91 -33.33
CA GLY A 341 13.90 -1.76 -34.32
C GLY A 341 12.89 -2.77 -33.75
N ILE A 342 12.62 -2.75 -32.44
CA ILE A 342 11.48 -3.48 -31.87
C ILE A 342 10.19 -2.74 -32.21
N PHE A 343 9.29 -3.42 -32.93
CA PHE A 343 7.95 -2.95 -33.27
C PHE A 343 6.89 -3.88 -32.67
N ILE A 344 5.65 -3.38 -32.53
CA ILE A 344 4.50 -4.22 -32.20
C ILE A 344 3.82 -4.65 -33.50
N SER A 345 3.69 -5.96 -33.70
CA SER A 345 3.04 -6.53 -34.89
C SER A 345 1.54 -6.17 -34.95
N ALA A 346 0.96 -6.29 -36.15
CA ALA A 346 -0.48 -6.08 -36.33
C ALA A 346 -1.31 -7.10 -35.54
N GLU A 347 -0.83 -8.34 -35.44
CA GLU A 347 -1.44 -9.41 -34.66
C GLU A 347 -1.43 -9.09 -33.16
N GLU A 348 -0.32 -8.58 -32.63
CA GLU A 348 -0.23 -8.16 -31.23
C GLU A 348 -1.12 -6.97 -30.91
N LYS A 349 -1.21 -5.98 -31.81
CA LYS A 349 -2.16 -4.87 -31.69
C LYS A 349 -3.60 -5.39 -31.67
N GLN A 350 -3.93 -6.36 -32.54
CA GLN A 350 -5.25 -6.98 -32.57
C GLN A 350 -5.57 -7.74 -31.28
N VAL A 351 -4.59 -8.43 -30.68
CA VAL A 351 -4.76 -9.10 -29.38
C VAL A 351 -5.17 -8.13 -28.27
N LEU A 352 -4.64 -6.90 -28.27
CA LEU A 352 -5.04 -5.84 -27.33
C LEU A 352 -6.46 -5.36 -27.59
N VAL A 353 -6.80 -5.11 -28.87
CA VAL A 353 -8.14 -4.68 -29.28
C VAL A 353 -9.19 -5.72 -28.87
N ASP A 354 -8.93 -7.00 -29.13
CA ASP A 354 -9.84 -8.09 -28.79
C ASP A 354 -9.99 -8.24 -27.27
N TRP A 355 -8.89 -8.17 -26.52
CA TRP A 355 -8.93 -8.29 -25.07
C TRP A 355 -9.74 -7.17 -24.41
N ILE A 356 -9.55 -5.92 -24.83
CA ILE A 356 -10.35 -4.79 -24.34
C ILE A 356 -11.80 -4.92 -24.80
N GLY A 357 -12.03 -5.27 -26.06
CA GLY A 357 -13.36 -5.46 -26.62
C GLY A 357 -14.17 -6.54 -25.89
N ASP A 358 -13.55 -7.67 -25.58
CA ASP A 358 -14.18 -8.78 -24.86
C ASP A 358 -14.52 -8.41 -23.41
N ASN A 359 -13.59 -7.77 -22.69
CA ASN A 359 -13.85 -7.30 -21.34
C ASN A 359 -14.98 -6.26 -21.32
N ALA A 360 -14.93 -5.29 -22.24
CA ALA A 360 -15.94 -4.25 -22.36
C ALA A 360 -17.33 -4.85 -22.62
N LYS A 361 -17.47 -5.69 -23.66
CA LYS A 361 -18.76 -6.30 -24.04
C LYS A 361 -19.33 -7.18 -22.93
N ARG A 362 -18.49 -7.99 -22.29
CA ARG A 362 -18.93 -8.99 -21.31
C ARG A 362 -19.28 -8.37 -19.96
N TYR A 363 -18.48 -7.43 -19.47
CA TYR A 363 -18.56 -6.96 -18.09
C TYR A 363 -19.01 -5.51 -17.93
N TRP A 364 -18.69 -4.63 -18.87
CA TRP A 364 -18.85 -3.19 -18.66
C TRP A 364 -19.96 -2.53 -19.47
N LEU A 365 -20.21 -3.03 -20.69
CA LEU A 365 -21.27 -2.58 -21.59
C LEU A 365 -22.53 -3.47 -21.52
N SER A 366 -22.49 -4.54 -20.74
CA SER A 366 -23.65 -5.41 -20.47
C SER A 366 -24.67 -4.70 -19.54
N PRO A 367 -25.95 -5.13 -19.51
CA PRO A 367 -26.99 -4.46 -18.74
C PRO A 367 -26.62 -4.21 -17.27
N GLY A 368 -26.77 -2.96 -16.81
CA GLY A 368 -26.36 -2.51 -15.48
C GLY A 368 -24.84 -2.33 -15.29
N GLY A 369 -24.04 -2.50 -16.34
CA GLY A 369 -22.58 -2.31 -16.30
C GLY A 369 -22.18 -0.84 -16.18
N PRO A 370 -20.96 -0.54 -15.68
CA PRO A 370 -20.50 0.84 -15.44
C PRO A 370 -20.41 1.70 -16.70
N LEU A 371 -20.28 1.10 -17.89
CA LEU A 371 -20.20 1.84 -19.15
C LEU A 371 -21.56 1.93 -19.88
N ARG A 372 -22.67 1.50 -19.27
CA ARG A 372 -24.03 1.81 -19.78
C ARG A 372 -24.32 3.31 -19.67
N PRO A 373 -25.35 3.84 -20.36
CA PRO A 373 -25.79 5.21 -20.16
C PRO A 373 -26.08 5.52 -18.68
N ALA A 374 -25.91 6.79 -18.29
CA ALA A 374 -26.12 7.20 -16.91
C ALA A 374 -27.58 6.98 -16.46
N GLU A 375 -28.55 7.10 -17.39
CA GLU A 375 -29.96 6.83 -17.09
C GLU A 375 -30.23 5.34 -16.81
N GLU A 376 -29.35 4.45 -17.29
CA GLU A 376 -29.38 3.01 -17.00
C GLU A 376 -28.54 2.63 -15.77
N GLY A 377 -28.03 3.63 -15.03
CA GLY A 377 -27.25 3.45 -13.81
C GLY A 377 -25.73 3.33 -14.02
N GLY A 378 -25.23 3.54 -15.23
CA GLY A 378 -23.79 3.63 -15.52
C GLY A 378 -23.14 4.90 -14.94
N ALA A 379 -21.82 4.98 -15.04
CA ALA A 379 -21.06 6.13 -14.54
C ALA A 379 -21.26 7.36 -15.45
N ALA A 380 -21.35 8.53 -14.82
CA ALA A 380 -21.49 9.83 -15.46
C ALA A 380 -20.15 10.34 -16.00
N VAL A 381 -19.05 10.11 -15.28
CA VAL A 381 -17.70 10.50 -15.69
C VAL A 381 -16.81 9.26 -15.71
N ILE A 382 -16.10 9.05 -16.84
CA ILE A 382 -15.21 7.91 -17.03
C ILE A 382 -13.75 8.37 -17.05
N MET A 383 -12.90 7.67 -16.31
CA MET A 383 -11.47 7.94 -16.22
C MET A 383 -10.70 6.70 -16.67
N ILE A 384 -9.79 6.87 -17.65
CA ILE A 384 -9.03 5.79 -18.28
C ILE A 384 -7.55 6.00 -17.97
N ASP A 385 -6.95 5.07 -17.22
CA ASP A 385 -5.53 5.09 -16.87
C ASP A 385 -4.68 4.31 -17.89
N ASP A 386 -3.56 4.93 -18.26
CA ASP A 386 -2.42 4.38 -18.98
C ASP A 386 -2.69 3.79 -20.39
N PRO A 387 -1.65 3.51 -21.19
CA PRO A 387 -1.77 3.05 -22.58
C PRO A 387 -2.49 1.71 -22.81
N GLN A 388 -2.80 0.92 -21.80
CA GLN A 388 -3.40 -0.42 -21.97
C GLN A 388 -4.92 -0.35 -22.24
N MET A 389 -5.58 0.69 -21.74
CA MET A 389 -7.04 0.84 -21.72
C MET A 389 -7.70 1.77 -22.77
N PRO A 390 -6.99 2.58 -23.61
CA PRO A 390 -7.62 3.51 -24.55
C PRO A 390 -8.62 2.91 -25.52
N GLY A 391 -8.52 1.61 -25.83
CA GLY A 391 -9.50 0.90 -26.67
C GLY A 391 -10.95 0.98 -26.16
N LEU A 392 -11.17 1.33 -24.89
CA LEU A 392 -12.50 1.58 -24.32
C LEU A 392 -13.14 2.87 -24.82
N ILE A 393 -12.36 3.91 -25.09
CA ILE A 393 -12.83 5.25 -25.43
C ILE A 393 -13.78 5.24 -26.65
N PRO A 394 -13.42 4.64 -27.82
CA PRO A 394 -14.33 4.58 -28.95
C PRO A 394 -15.60 3.75 -28.66
N LEU A 395 -15.51 2.71 -27.84
CA LEU A 395 -16.67 1.89 -27.46
C LEU A 395 -17.65 2.70 -26.59
N ILE A 396 -17.12 3.51 -25.67
CA ILE A 396 -17.89 4.43 -24.84
C ILE A 396 -18.56 5.50 -25.69
N LYS A 397 -17.78 6.21 -26.52
CA LYS A 397 -18.29 7.30 -27.36
C LYS A 397 -19.29 6.82 -28.41
N LYS A 398 -19.22 5.57 -28.85
CA LYS A 398 -20.24 4.96 -29.72
C LYS A 398 -21.61 4.83 -29.04
N LEU A 399 -21.63 4.50 -27.74
CA LEU A 399 -22.87 4.31 -26.98
C LEU A 399 -23.40 5.62 -26.40
N THR A 400 -22.50 6.47 -25.91
CA THR A 400 -22.79 7.75 -25.26
C THR A 400 -21.81 8.83 -25.77
N PRO A 401 -22.07 9.46 -26.93
CA PRO A 401 -21.12 10.38 -27.57
C PRO A 401 -20.69 11.55 -26.69
N ASN A 402 -21.62 12.09 -25.90
CA ASN A 402 -21.39 13.27 -25.07
C ASN A 402 -20.93 12.93 -23.64
N ARG A 403 -20.76 11.64 -23.30
CA ARG A 403 -20.31 11.27 -21.96
C ARG A 403 -18.84 11.68 -21.77
N PRO A 404 -18.48 12.38 -20.68
CA PRO A 404 -17.10 12.73 -20.37
C PRO A 404 -16.20 11.50 -20.20
N VAL A 405 -15.07 11.51 -20.90
CA VAL A 405 -14.01 10.51 -20.81
C VAL A 405 -12.68 11.24 -20.67
N LEU A 406 -12.02 11.07 -19.53
CA LEU A 406 -10.72 11.67 -19.23
C LEU A 406 -9.63 10.60 -19.34
N TYR A 407 -8.60 10.86 -20.14
CA TYR A 407 -7.46 9.96 -20.28
C TYR A 407 -6.29 10.44 -19.42
N ARG A 408 -5.69 9.53 -18.65
CA ARG A 408 -4.54 9.81 -17.78
C ARG A 408 -3.35 8.96 -18.19
N SER A 409 -2.25 9.62 -18.55
CA SER A 409 -0.95 8.99 -18.77
C SER A 409 -0.05 9.13 -17.54
N HIS A 410 0.47 8.01 -17.03
CA HIS A 410 1.44 7.97 -15.93
C HIS A 410 2.86 7.60 -16.40
N ILE A 411 3.10 7.58 -17.72
CA ILE A 411 4.38 7.15 -18.29
C ILE A 411 5.10 8.32 -18.96
N GLN A 412 6.43 8.23 -19.02
CA GLN A 412 7.19 9.08 -19.92
C GLN A 412 6.93 8.66 -21.37
N ILE A 413 6.33 9.54 -22.17
CA ILE A 413 6.26 9.35 -23.62
C ILE A 413 7.36 10.20 -24.24
N ARG A 414 8.20 9.61 -25.09
CA ARG A 414 9.15 10.37 -25.92
C ARG A 414 8.38 11.15 -26.98
N GLY A 415 7.86 12.32 -26.59
CA GLY A 415 6.99 13.15 -27.42
C GLY A 415 7.65 13.58 -28.72
N ASP A 416 8.97 13.76 -28.72
CA ASP A 416 9.81 14.04 -29.88
C ASP A 416 9.80 12.89 -30.90
N LEU A 417 9.94 11.65 -30.44
CA LEU A 417 9.93 10.45 -31.29
C LEU A 417 8.51 10.02 -31.68
N ALA A 418 7.53 10.23 -30.80
CA ALA A 418 6.13 9.84 -31.01
C ALA A 418 5.47 10.52 -32.23
N VAL A 419 6.01 11.65 -32.68
CA VAL A 419 5.55 12.38 -33.87
C VAL A 419 6.48 12.24 -35.07
N GLN A 420 7.62 11.54 -34.90
CA GLN A 420 8.58 11.30 -35.97
C GLN A 420 8.22 10.02 -36.73
N GLU A 421 7.66 10.15 -37.94
CA GLU A 421 7.30 9.02 -38.80
C GLU A 421 8.46 8.05 -39.01
N GLY A 422 8.14 6.75 -39.05
CA GLY A 422 9.12 5.67 -39.22
C GLY A 422 9.78 5.19 -37.93
N THR A 423 9.59 5.88 -36.80
CA THR A 423 10.05 5.38 -35.49
C THR A 423 9.06 4.35 -34.92
N PRO A 424 9.53 3.37 -34.11
CA PRO A 424 8.64 2.50 -33.35
C PRO A 424 7.67 3.25 -32.43
N GLN A 425 8.13 4.38 -31.87
CA GLN A 425 7.35 5.25 -31.00
C GLN A 425 6.16 5.84 -31.74
N ALA A 426 6.37 6.36 -32.96
CA ALA A 426 5.30 6.92 -33.76
C ALA A 426 4.27 5.88 -34.17
N ASP A 427 4.67 4.66 -34.53
CA ASP A 427 3.75 3.56 -34.87
C ASP A 427 2.85 3.16 -33.68
N VAL A 428 3.46 2.98 -32.50
CA VAL A 428 2.72 2.64 -31.26
C VAL A 428 1.84 3.82 -30.82
N TRP A 429 2.38 5.04 -30.85
CA TRP A 429 1.62 6.24 -30.50
C TRP A 429 0.44 6.44 -31.43
N GLN A 430 0.60 6.26 -32.75
CA GLN A 430 -0.49 6.38 -33.71
C GLN A 430 -1.62 5.39 -33.42
N PHE A 431 -1.27 4.13 -33.11
CA PHE A 431 -2.24 3.10 -32.72
C PHE A 431 -3.05 3.52 -31.48
N LEU A 432 -2.41 4.06 -30.45
CA LEU A 432 -3.08 4.51 -29.23
C LEU A 432 -3.85 5.81 -29.43
N TRP A 433 -3.25 6.78 -30.10
CA TRP A 433 -3.78 8.13 -30.33
C TRP A 433 -5.06 8.11 -31.15
N GLN A 434 -5.23 7.15 -32.06
CA GLN A 434 -6.50 6.94 -32.77
C GLN A 434 -7.70 6.79 -31.82
N ASN A 435 -7.48 6.22 -30.64
CA ASN A 435 -8.48 6.09 -29.59
C ASN A 435 -8.45 7.26 -28.59
N ILE A 436 -7.25 7.66 -28.14
CA ILE A 436 -7.07 8.70 -27.10
C ILE A 436 -7.60 10.06 -27.56
N LYS A 437 -7.47 10.41 -28.84
CA LYS A 437 -7.95 11.70 -29.38
C LYS A 437 -9.47 11.92 -29.23
N LEU A 438 -10.22 10.87 -28.90
CA LEU A 438 -11.65 10.93 -28.65
C LEU A 438 -11.98 11.24 -27.17
N ALA A 439 -10.98 11.23 -26.28
CA ALA A 439 -11.15 11.67 -24.90
C ALA A 439 -11.35 13.18 -24.85
N ASP A 440 -12.08 13.65 -23.84
CA ASP A 440 -12.38 15.06 -23.66
C ASP A 440 -11.22 15.81 -22.95
N MET A 441 -10.31 15.07 -22.31
CA MET A 441 -9.11 15.60 -21.67
C MET A 441 -7.95 14.61 -21.70
N PHE A 442 -6.73 15.12 -21.88
CA PHE A 442 -5.46 14.40 -21.76
C PHE A 442 -4.70 14.89 -20.53
N ILE A 443 -4.53 14.03 -19.54
CA ILE A 443 -3.87 14.37 -18.27
C ILE A 443 -2.50 13.70 -18.24
N SER A 444 -1.42 14.47 -18.08
CA SER A 444 -0.04 13.97 -18.05
C SER A 444 0.65 14.29 -16.71
N HIS A 445 1.74 13.60 -16.42
CA HIS A 445 2.69 14.14 -15.44
C HIS A 445 3.10 15.57 -15.82
N PRO A 446 3.44 16.44 -14.85
CA PRO A 446 3.76 17.85 -15.04
C PRO A 446 5.11 18.08 -15.74
N ILE A 447 5.33 17.41 -16.87
CA ILE A 447 6.55 17.43 -17.66
C ILE A 447 6.11 17.59 -19.12
N PRO A 448 6.14 18.83 -19.66
CA PRO A 448 5.59 19.11 -20.99
C PRO A 448 6.17 18.26 -22.11
N SER A 449 7.46 17.89 -22.02
CA SER A 449 8.13 17.03 -23.01
C SER A 449 7.56 15.60 -23.09
N PHE A 450 6.74 15.18 -22.12
CA PHE A 450 6.05 13.89 -22.15
C PHE A 450 4.76 13.93 -22.96
N VAL A 451 4.34 15.10 -23.43
CA VAL A 451 3.13 15.27 -24.24
C VAL A 451 3.55 15.40 -25.70
N PRO A 452 3.21 14.42 -26.57
CA PRO A 452 3.46 14.54 -28.00
C PRO A 452 2.80 15.81 -28.58
N SER A 453 3.48 16.49 -29.50
CA SER A 453 3.03 17.79 -30.04
C SER A 453 1.74 17.74 -30.85
N ASN A 454 1.29 16.54 -31.24
CA ASN A 454 0.00 16.32 -31.90
C ASN A 454 -1.19 16.23 -30.92
N VAL A 455 -0.95 16.27 -29.60
CA VAL A 455 -2.00 16.42 -28.59
C VAL A 455 -2.35 17.91 -28.47
N PRO A 456 -3.63 18.30 -28.66
CA PRO A 456 -4.03 19.70 -28.55
C PRO A 456 -3.77 20.28 -27.16
N ALA A 457 -3.03 21.38 -27.06
CA ALA A 457 -2.73 22.01 -25.76
C ALA A 457 -3.99 22.38 -24.96
N SER A 458 -5.08 22.72 -25.65
CA SER A 458 -6.37 23.04 -25.03
C SER A 458 -7.01 21.88 -24.26
N SER A 459 -6.61 20.63 -24.52
CA SER A 459 -7.09 19.45 -23.78
C SER A 459 -6.08 18.89 -22.77
N VAL A 460 -4.88 19.48 -22.67
CA VAL A 460 -3.80 18.98 -21.81
C VAL A 460 -3.89 19.57 -20.41
N ALA A 461 -3.91 18.71 -19.39
CA ALA A 461 -3.78 19.10 -17.99
C ALA A 461 -2.61 18.37 -17.32
N TYR A 462 -2.04 19.00 -16.29
CA TYR A 462 -0.95 18.40 -15.51
C TYR A 462 -1.39 17.97 -14.11
N LEU A 463 -0.95 16.78 -13.72
CA LEU A 463 -1.18 16.21 -12.40
C LEU A 463 0.03 15.32 -12.02
N PRO A 464 0.65 15.47 -10.84
CA PRO A 464 1.79 14.64 -10.43
C PRO A 464 1.36 13.18 -10.15
N ALA A 465 2.32 12.29 -9.92
CA ALA A 465 2.02 11.02 -9.25
C ALA A 465 1.86 11.29 -7.75
N THR A 466 1.09 10.44 -7.06
CA THR A 466 0.81 10.61 -5.64
C THR A 466 1.09 9.32 -4.86
N THR A 467 1.13 9.43 -3.54
CA THR A 467 1.22 8.32 -2.60
C THR A 467 0.36 8.64 -1.37
N ASP A 468 0.16 7.68 -0.48
CA ASP A 468 -0.67 7.87 0.71
C ASP A 468 0.19 7.91 1.96
N TRP A 469 0.12 8.99 2.73
CA TRP A 469 0.93 9.17 3.94
C TRP A 469 0.54 8.24 5.08
N LEU A 470 -0.62 7.60 4.98
CA LEU A 470 -1.26 6.84 6.05
C LEU A 470 -1.39 5.35 5.73
N ASP A 471 -0.90 4.89 4.58
CA ASP A 471 -0.88 3.49 4.20
C ASP A 471 0.34 2.75 4.79
N GLY A 472 0.47 1.46 4.46
CA GLY A 472 1.55 0.63 5.00
C GLY A 472 2.92 1.05 4.52
N LEU A 473 2.98 1.79 3.41
CA LEU A 473 4.22 2.22 2.77
C LEU A 473 4.80 3.48 3.41
N ASN A 474 3.96 4.36 3.95
CA ASN A 474 4.41 5.67 4.42
C ASN A 474 4.08 6.01 5.87
N LYS A 475 3.07 5.37 6.49
CA LYS A 475 2.71 5.68 7.89
C LYS A 475 3.91 5.58 8.82
N ASP A 476 3.90 6.37 9.88
CA ASP A 476 4.88 6.21 10.94
C ASP A 476 4.71 4.81 11.59
N MET A 477 5.85 4.20 11.94
CA MET A 477 5.89 2.91 12.61
C MET A 477 6.80 3.00 13.83
N ASN A 478 6.36 2.41 14.93
CA ASN A 478 7.18 2.32 16.14
C ASN A 478 8.39 1.39 15.91
N GLU A 479 9.35 1.39 16.84
CA GLU A 479 10.57 0.59 16.73
C GLU A 479 10.31 -0.92 16.79
N TRP A 480 9.25 -1.35 17.49
CA TRP A 480 8.88 -2.76 17.62
C TRP A 480 8.42 -3.35 16.27
N ASP A 481 7.54 -2.63 15.57
CA ASP A 481 7.06 -2.99 14.24
C ASP A 481 8.18 -2.92 13.19
N GLN A 482 9.02 -1.88 13.24
CA GLN A 482 10.22 -1.81 12.40
C GLN A 482 11.17 -2.99 12.67
N GLY A 483 11.30 -3.42 13.93
CA GLY A 483 12.06 -4.61 14.32
C GLY A 483 11.54 -5.87 13.64
N TYR A 484 10.22 -6.08 13.60
CA TYR A 484 9.58 -7.21 12.92
C TYR A 484 9.95 -7.28 11.44
N TYR A 485 9.74 -6.19 10.71
CA TYR A 485 9.98 -6.17 9.27
C TYR A 485 11.48 -6.17 8.93
N GLY A 486 12.29 -5.45 9.72
CA GLY A 486 13.74 -5.51 9.59
C GLY A 486 14.29 -6.92 9.83
N HIS A 487 13.70 -7.68 10.75
CA HIS A 487 14.02 -9.10 10.93
C HIS A 487 13.65 -9.94 9.71
N ILE A 488 12.46 -9.75 9.13
CA ILE A 488 12.06 -10.42 7.88
C ILE A 488 13.08 -10.12 6.76
N TYR A 489 13.53 -8.87 6.63
CA TYR A 489 14.58 -8.53 5.67
C TYR A 489 15.87 -9.32 5.91
N ASN A 490 16.35 -9.35 7.16
CA ASN A 490 17.58 -10.05 7.53
C ASN A 490 17.47 -11.57 7.37
N GLU A 491 16.31 -12.16 7.61
CA GLU A 491 16.02 -13.57 7.33
C GLU A 491 16.11 -13.87 5.83
N GLN A 492 15.51 -13.02 4.99
CA GLN A 492 15.61 -13.15 3.54
C GLN A 492 17.06 -13.01 3.06
N CYS A 493 17.81 -12.04 3.59
CA CYS A 493 19.24 -11.89 3.31
C CYS A 493 20.01 -13.15 3.71
N HIS A 494 19.77 -13.68 4.91
CA HIS A 494 20.40 -14.91 5.40
C HIS A 494 20.18 -16.08 4.44
N ALA A 495 18.93 -16.28 4.00
CA ALA A 495 18.53 -17.40 3.16
C ALA A 495 19.31 -17.46 1.84
N ILE A 496 19.69 -16.31 1.28
CA ILE A 496 20.46 -16.22 0.04
C ILE A 496 21.93 -15.82 0.25
N ARG A 497 22.42 -15.82 1.50
CA ARG A 497 23.78 -15.40 1.89
C ARG A 497 24.13 -13.96 1.49
N MET A 498 23.13 -13.08 1.47
CA MET A 498 23.32 -11.64 1.29
C MET A 498 23.73 -10.98 2.61
N THR A 499 24.41 -9.83 2.51
CA THR A 499 24.77 -9.00 3.66
C THR A 499 23.51 -8.55 4.42
N GLN A 500 23.43 -8.92 5.69
CA GLN A 500 22.38 -8.48 6.61
C GLN A 500 22.63 -7.05 7.10
N LEU A 501 21.57 -6.36 7.50
CA LEU A 501 21.65 -5.04 8.12
C LEU A 501 21.89 -5.17 9.61
N LYS A 502 22.86 -4.41 10.11
CA LYS A 502 23.16 -4.32 11.55
C LYS A 502 22.51 -3.09 12.16
N TRP A 503 21.24 -2.84 11.85
CA TRP A 503 20.54 -1.65 12.32
C TRP A 503 20.03 -1.84 13.77
N PRO A 504 20.11 -0.81 14.65
CA PRO A 504 20.59 0.55 14.40
C PRO A 504 22.10 0.75 14.63
N LEU A 505 22.84 -0.29 15.05
CA LEU A 505 24.28 -0.23 15.35
C LEU A 505 25.12 0.29 14.18
N LYS A 506 24.69 -0.01 12.96
CA LYS A 506 25.27 0.48 11.72
C LYS A 506 24.18 1.11 10.85
N LYS A 507 24.40 2.37 10.46
CA LYS A 507 23.53 3.09 9.52
C LYS A 507 23.74 2.59 8.10
N TYR A 508 22.83 2.94 7.22
CA TYR A 508 22.92 2.62 5.80
C TYR A 508 22.37 3.71 4.90
N PHE A 509 22.92 3.79 3.70
CA PHE A 509 22.33 4.47 2.56
C PHE A 509 21.45 3.50 1.80
N ILE A 510 20.42 3.99 1.11
CA ILE A 510 19.47 3.13 0.39
C ILE A 510 19.07 3.71 -0.96
N GLN A 511 18.91 2.84 -1.96
CA GLN A 511 18.10 3.12 -3.15
C GLN A 511 16.98 2.08 -3.25
N VAL A 512 15.73 2.56 -3.25
CA VAL A 512 14.54 1.72 -3.43
C VAL A 512 14.08 1.84 -4.88
N ALA A 513 14.39 0.86 -5.71
CA ALA A 513 14.05 0.86 -7.13
C ALA A 513 13.83 -0.55 -7.68
N ARG A 514 13.06 -0.64 -8.77
CA ARG A 514 13.04 -1.86 -9.59
C ARG A 514 14.46 -2.13 -10.13
N PHE A 515 14.80 -3.40 -10.32
CA PHE A 515 16.03 -3.80 -11.00
C PHE A 515 15.88 -3.59 -12.51
N ASP A 516 15.98 -2.33 -12.92
CA ASP A 516 15.72 -1.86 -14.27
C ASP A 516 16.93 -1.03 -14.75
N PRO A 517 17.38 -1.15 -16.02
CA PRO A 517 18.54 -0.42 -16.52
C PRO A 517 18.47 1.09 -16.33
N ALA A 518 17.26 1.66 -16.31
CA ALA A 518 17.06 3.09 -16.15
C ALA A 518 17.30 3.59 -14.71
N LYS A 519 17.49 2.70 -13.72
CA LYS A 519 17.57 3.08 -12.29
C LYS A 519 18.98 3.41 -11.78
N GLY A 520 19.99 3.44 -12.66
CA GLY A 520 21.35 3.90 -12.33
C GLY A 520 22.08 3.08 -11.27
N ILE A 521 21.74 1.80 -11.12
CA ILE A 521 22.39 0.89 -10.15
C ILE A 521 23.92 0.82 -10.35
N PRO A 522 24.47 0.79 -11.58
CA PRO A 522 25.93 0.82 -11.78
C PRO A 522 26.59 2.09 -11.24
N ASP A 523 25.95 3.25 -11.39
CA ASP A 523 26.45 4.53 -10.90
C ASP A 523 26.35 4.61 -9.37
N LEU A 524 25.30 4.02 -8.78
CA LEU A 524 25.16 3.89 -7.34
C LEU A 524 26.32 3.11 -6.71
N ILE A 525 26.69 1.96 -7.29
CA ILE A 525 27.80 1.15 -6.79
C ILE A 525 29.13 1.90 -6.92
N GLN A 526 29.36 2.57 -8.05
CA GLN A 526 30.56 3.39 -8.25
C GLN A 526 30.64 4.56 -7.26
N SER A 527 29.51 5.25 -7.05
CA SER A 527 29.40 6.34 -6.08
C SER A 527 29.73 5.87 -4.66
N TYR A 528 29.21 4.71 -4.25
CA TYR A 528 29.49 4.15 -2.95
C TYR A 528 30.96 3.72 -2.81
N ALA A 529 31.55 3.12 -3.84
CA ALA A 529 32.98 2.77 -3.84
C ALA A 529 33.86 4.02 -3.68
N GLU A 530 33.54 5.10 -4.39
CA GLU A 530 34.26 6.37 -4.29
C GLU A 530 34.04 7.05 -2.93
N PHE A 531 32.82 7.06 -2.42
CA PHE A 531 32.52 7.52 -1.07
C PHE A 531 33.38 6.79 -0.02
N ARG A 532 33.51 5.46 -0.12
CA ARG A 532 34.36 4.68 0.80
C ARG A 532 35.83 5.11 0.74
N ARG A 533 36.34 5.41 -0.46
CA ARG A 533 37.70 5.93 -0.66
C ARG A 533 37.86 7.33 -0.07
N LEU A 534 36.89 8.21 -0.31
CA LEU A 534 36.88 9.58 0.20
C LEU A 534 36.77 9.63 1.72
N LEU A 535 35.88 8.83 2.32
CA LEU A 535 35.71 8.73 3.77
C LEU A 535 37.01 8.26 4.44
N ASN A 536 37.65 7.20 3.92
CA ASN A 536 38.91 6.72 4.46
C ASN A 536 40.05 7.76 4.32
N LYS A 537 40.02 8.61 3.29
CA LYS A 537 40.97 9.72 3.15
C LYS A 537 40.66 10.86 4.13
N HIS A 538 39.38 11.12 4.38
CA HIS A 538 38.91 12.16 5.30
C HIS A 538 39.23 11.80 6.76
N ASP A 539 38.81 10.61 7.20
CA ASP A 539 39.10 10.05 8.52
C ASP A 539 38.98 8.51 8.50
N PRO A 540 40.10 7.76 8.57
CA PRO A 540 40.09 6.29 8.62
C PRO A 540 39.41 5.69 9.85
N SER A 541 39.17 6.48 10.91
CA SER A 541 38.52 6.00 12.14
C SER A 541 37.00 5.97 12.04
N LEU A 542 36.42 6.69 11.08
CA LEU A 542 34.98 6.72 10.87
C LEU A 542 34.49 5.41 10.24
N GLU A 543 33.52 4.78 10.87
CA GLU A 543 32.88 3.60 10.31
C GLU A 543 31.99 4.00 9.13
N ALA A 544 32.21 3.39 7.97
CA ALA A 544 31.36 3.61 6.81
C ALA A 544 29.99 2.93 6.98
N PRO A 545 28.88 3.59 6.61
CA PRO A 545 27.55 2.99 6.59
C PRO A 545 27.45 1.88 5.54
N GLN A 546 26.47 0.98 5.69
CA GLN A 546 26.15 -0.03 4.66
C GLN A 546 25.42 0.63 3.47
N LEU A 547 25.31 -0.08 2.36
CA LEU A 547 24.46 0.30 1.22
C LEU A 547 23.38 -0.76 1.01
N VAL A 548 22.15 -0.31 0.81
CA VAL A 548 21.00 -1.15 0.48
C VAL A 548 20.51 -0.82 -0.92
N ILE A 549 20.42 -1.84 -1.78
CA ILE A 549 19.82 -1.75 -3.11
C ILE A 549 18.66 -2.74 -3.12
N CYS A 550 17.43 -2.23 -3.04
CA CYS A 550 16.27 -3.11 -2.99
C CYS A 550 15.07 -2.57 -3.75
N GLY A 551 14.12 -3.46 -4.03
CA GLY A 551 12.83 -3.05 -4.57
C GLY A 551 11.97 -4.25 -4.92
N ASN A 552 10.68 -4.00 -5.07
CA ASN A 552 9.72 -5.06 -5.31
C ASN A 552 9.83 -5.54 -6.77
N GLY A 553 9.72 -6.85 -6.96
CA GLY A 553 9.45 -7.38 -8.30
C GLY A 553 8.06 -6.93 -8.79
N SER A 554 7.91 -6.68 -10.09
CA SER A 554 6.60 -6.60 -10.74
C SER A 554 6.38 -7.85 -11.59
N VAL A 555 5.13 -8.31 -11.67
CA VAL A 555 4.71 -9.40 -12.57
C VAL A 555 4.95 -9.00 -14.04
N ASP A 556 4.89 -7.70 -14.32
CA ASP A 556 5.04 -7.15 -15.67
C ASP A 556 6.50 -6.83 -16.04
N ASP A 557 7.48 -7.26 -15.24
CA ASP A 557 8.90 -6.93 -15.42
C ASP A 557 9.80 -8.18 -15.49
N PRO A 558 9.89 -8.83 -16.67
CA PRO A 558 10.69 -10.04 -16.85
C PRO A 558 12.21 -9.78 -16.76
N ASP A 559 12.64 -8.54 -16.99
CA ASP A 559 14.06 -8.16 -17.07
C ASP A 559 14.71 -7.99 -15.68
N GLY A 560 13.90 -7.89 -14.62
CA GLY A 560 14.38 -7.63 -13.26
C GLY A 560 15.39 -8.65 -12.73
N THR A 561 15.27 -9.92 -13.15
CA THR A 561 16.24 -10.97 -12.77
C THR A 561 17.59 -10.75 -13.44
N ILE A 562 17.61 -10.34 -14.71
CA ILE A 562 18.85 -10.12 -15.48
C ILE A 562 19.66 -9.00 -14.85
N ILE A 563 19.01 -7.90 -14.48
CA ILE A 563 19.68 -6.75 -13.89
C ILE A 563 20.18 -7.07 -12.47
N LEU A 564 19.46 -7.87 -11.70
CA LEU A 564 19.94 -8.38 -10.41
C LEU A 564 21.23 -9.20 -10.58
N ASP A 565 21.25 -10.14 -11.54
CA ASP A 565 22.43 -10.98 -11.80
C ASP A 565 23.62 -10.14 -12.27
N GLN A 566 23.40 -9.16 -13.15
CA GLN A 566 24.44 -8.21 -13.59
C GLN A 566 24.98 -7.37 -12.44
N THR A 567 24.10 -6.94 -11.53
CA THR A 567 24.48 -6.18 -10.32
C THR A 567 25.38 -7.02 -9.43
N MET A 568 24.98 -8.25 -9.13
CA MET A 568 25.76 -9.17 -8.31
C MET A 568 27.09 -9.53 -8.96
N SER A 569 27.10 -9.88 -10.25
CA SER A 569 28.33 -10.18 -10.98
C SER A 569 29.31 -9.00 -10.99
N THR A 570 28.79 -7.78 -11.13
CA THR A 570 29.63 -6.56 -11.07
C THR A 570 30.25 -6.39 -9.68
N LEU A 571 29.49 -6.61 -8.60
CA LEU A 571 30.01 -6.53 -7.24
C LEU A 571 31.08 -7.59 -6.97
N GLU A 572 30.85 -8.84 -7.37
CA GLU A 572 31.79 -9.94 -7.16
C GLU A 572 33.08 -9.80 -7.96
N THR A 573 33.00 -9.29 -9.19
CA THR A 573 34.16 -9.21 -10.09
C THR A 573 34.94 -7.90 -9.97
N LYS A 574 34.26 -6.76 -9.81
CA LYS A 574 34.89 -5.42 -9.81
C LYS A 574 35.02 -4.82 -8.42
N PHE A 575 34.12 -5.16 -7.48
CA PHE A 575 34.09 -4.57 -6.14
C PHE A 575 34.04 -5.61 -5.00
N PRO A 576 34.84 -6.70 -5.03
CA PRO A 576 34.71 -7.78 -4.05
C PRO A 576 34.94 -7.33 -2.60
N HIS A 577 35.74 -6.28 -2.40
CA HIS A 577 36.01 -5.68 -1.10
C HIS A 577 34.79 -4.96 -0.48
N LEU A 578 33.73 -4.69 -1.25
CA LEU A 578 32.50 -4.03 -0.79
C LEU A 578 31.37 -5.01 -0.49
N LEU A 579 31.48 -6.30 -0.86
CA LEU A 579 30.40 -7.29 -0.72
C LEU A 579 29.84 -7.35 0.70
N SER A 580 30.70 -7.30 1.72
CA SER A 580 30.31 -7.33 3.14
C SER A 580 29.61 -6.06 3.64
N SER A 581 29.52 -5.02 2.80
CA SER A 581 28.93 -3.72 3.12
C SER A 581 27.71 -3.37 2.28
N ILE A 582 27.40 -4.16 1.24
CA ILE A 582 26.30 -3.91 0.31
C ILE A 582 25.30 -5.06 0.41
N SER A 583 24.02 -4.71 0.57
CA SER A 583 22.90 -5.65 0.52
C SER A 583 22.06 -5.40 -0.72
N VAL A 584 21.90 -6.41 -1.58
CA VAL A 584 21.15 -6.32 -2.84
C VAL A 584 19.99 -7.30 -2.79
N MET A 585 18.75 -6.78 -2.75
CA MET A 585 17.56 -7.60 -2.49
C MET A 585 16.40 -7.27 -3.43
N ARG A 586 15.96 -8.26 -4.21
CA ARG A 586 14.67 -8.19 -4.90
C ARG A 586 13.58 -8.69 -3.95
N LEU A 587 12.78 -7.76 -3.45
CA LEU A 587 11.81 -8.02 -2.39
C LEU A 587 10.47 -8.53 -2.96
N ALA A 588 9.79 -9.35 -2.16
CA ALA A 588 8.39 -9.65 -2.37
C ALA A 588 7.53 -8.40 -2.07
N PRO A 589 6.32 -8.28 -2.63
CA PRO A 589 5.42 -7.17 -2.30
C PRO A 589 5.08 -7.13 -0.80
N ASN A 590 5.63 -6.14 -0.10
CA ASN A 590 5.35 -5.85 1.30
C ASN A 590 5.64 -4.35 1.56
N ASP A 591 4.59 -3.58 1.81
CA ASP A 591 4.69 -2.12 1.92
C ASP A 591 5.35 -1.70 3.23
N GLN A 592 4.99 -2.33 4.36
CA GLN A 592 5.61 -2.05 5.66
C GLN A 592 7.09 -2.42 5.72
N LEU A 593 7.51 -3.45 5.00
CA LEU A 593 8.93 -3.80 4.85
C LEU A 593 9.70 -2.68 4.14
N LEU A 594 9.19 -2.20 3.02
CA LEU A 594 9.78 -1.07 2.31
C LEU A 594 9.77 0.21 3.16
N ASN A 595 8.65 0.47 3.84
CA ASN A 595 8.52 1.58 4.78
C ASN A 595 9.61 1.54 5.85
N THR A 596 9.81 0.37 6.46
CA THR A 596 10.83 0.15 7.49
C THR A 596 12.22 0.48 6.94
N LEU A 597 12.59 -0.08 5.78
CA LEU A 597 13.91 0.14 5.18
C LEU A 597 14.13 1.61 4.77
N LEU A 598 13.11 2.28 4.26
CA LEU A 598 13.23 3.68 3.88
C LEU A 598 13.30 4.59 5.12
N SER A 599 12.44 4.37 6.10
CA SER A 599 12.36 5.15 7.36
C SER A 599 13.60 4.98 8.25
N ALA A 600 14.21 3.79 8.27
CA ALA A 600 15.41 3.51 9.07
C ALA A 600 16.73 3.93 8.38
N SER A 601 16.68 4.34 7.10
CA SER A 601 17.85 4.79 6.35
C SER A 601 18.41 6.13 6.83
N HIS A 602 19.69 6.38 6.52
CA HIS A 602 20.33 7.67 6.75
C HIS A 602 20.09 8.62 5.58
N THR A 603 20.53 8.22 4.37
CA THR A 603 20.40 9.00 3.13
C THR A 603 19.78 8.12 2.07
N VAL A 604 18.86 8.68 1.28
CA VAL A 604 18.22 7.98 0.17
C VAL A 604 18.86 8.44 -1.14
N LEU A 605 19.08 7.50 -2.06
CA LEU A 605 19.54 7.77 -3.41
C LEU A 605 18.46 7.40 -4.42
N GLN A 606 18.35 8.19 -5.46
CA GLN A 606 17.49 7.90 -6.61
C GLN A 606 18.21 8.32 -7.90
N LEU A 607 19.14 7.50 -8.38
CA LEU A 607 20.06 7.85 -9.46
C LEU A 607 19.54 7.46 -10.85
N SER A 608 18.23 7.63 -11.09
CA SER A 608 17.61 7.19 -12.33
C SER A 608 18.11 7.99 -13.54
N THR A 609 18.36 7.34 -14.68
CA THR A 609 18.75 8.02 -15.93
C THR A 609 17.53 8.50 -16.71
N ARG A 610 16.37 7.86 -16.49
CA ARG A 610 15.08 8.23 -17.08
C ARG A 610 13.98 7.95 -16.07
N GLU A 611 13.04 8.87 -15.95
CA GLU A 611 12.01 8.76 -14.94
C GLU A 611 10.74 9.52 -15.33
N GLY A 612 9.59 9.00 -14.88
CA GLY A 612 8.31 9.70 -14.96
C GLY A 612 8.26 10.82 -13.91
N PHE A 613 7.63 10.54 -12.78
CA PHE A 613 7.65 11.39 -11.59
C PHE A 613 8.57 10.83 -10.48
N GLU A 614 8.52 9.52 -10.24
CA GLU A 614 9.18 8.80 -9.13
C GLU A 614 8.80 9.33 -7.74
N VAL A 615 7.68 8.82 -7.26
CA VAL A 615 7.12 9.21 -5.96
C VAL A 615 7.99 8.76 -4.77
N LYS A 616 8.89 7.78 -4.96
CA LYS A 616 9.83 7.33 -3.91
C LYS A 616 10.69 8.47 -3.37
N VAL A 617 10.96 9.49 -4.19
CA VAL A 617 11.65 10.71 -3.77
C VAL A 617 10.81 11.47 -2.75
N SER A 618 9.53 11.74 -3.05
CA SER A 618 8.62 12.38 -2.08
C SER A 618 8.42 11.56 -0.82
N GLU A 619 8.32 10.23 -0.92
CA GLU A 619 8.18 9.34 0.25
C GLU A 619 9.41 9.43 1.18
N ALA A 620 10.62 9.48 0.61
CA ALA A 620 11.84 9.68 1.37
C ALA A 620 11.88 11.06 2.06
N ILE A 621 11.54 12.12 1.32
CA ILE A 621 11.51 13.49 1.85
C ILE A 621 10.47 13.60 2.97
N HIS A 622 9.28 13.00 2.80
CA HIS A 622 8.21 12.99 3.81
C HIS A 622 8.69 12.33 5.12
N LYS A 623 9.50 11.28 5.01
CA LYS A 623 10.15 10.60 6.14
C LYS A 623 11.32 11.38 6.76
N GLY A 624 11.54 12.61 6.31
CA GLY A 624 12.63 13.47 6.76
C GLY A 624 14.00 12.99 6.30
N LYS A 625 14.09 12.26 5.19
CA LYS A 625 15.37 11.74 4.67
C LYS A 625 15.90 12.64 3.55
N PRO A 626 17.13 13.16 3.66
CA PRO A 626 17.79 13.84 2.56
C PRO A 626 17.95 12.88 1.38
N VAL A 627 17.64 13.37 0.18
CA VAL A 627 17.72 12.58 -1.05
C VAL A 627 18.84 13.10 -1.94
N ILE A 628 19.71 12.22 -2.44
CA ILE A 628 20.60 12.52 -3.57
C ILE A 628 19.99 11.88 -4.81
N ALA A 629 19.54 12.69 -5.75
CA ALA A 629 18.84 12.22 -6.93
C ALA A 629 19.35 12.87 -8.21
N THR A 630 19.14 12.20 -9.33
CA THR A 630 19.49 12.72 -10.64
C THR A 630 18.51 13.78 -11.13
N ASN A 631 19.02 14.72 -11.90
CA ASN A 631 18.25 15.78 -12.56
C ASN A 631 17.51 15.23 -13.81
N CYS A 632 16.55 14.33 -13.61
CA CYS A 632 15.81 13.69 -14.70
C CYS A 632 14.29 13.62 -14.44
N GLY A 633 13.50 13.69 -15.52
CA GLY A 633 12.05 13.55 -15.43
C GLY A 633 11.41 14.54 -14.44
N GLY A 634 10.55 14.02 -13.57
CA GLY A 634 9.84 14.78 -12.53
C GLY A 634 10.55 14.81 -11.17
N ILE A 635 11.75 14.22 -11.04
CA ILE A 635 12.53 14.24 -9.79
C ILE A 635 12.81 15.69 -9.32
N PRO A 636 13.22 16.64 -10.19
CA PRO A 636 13.50 18.01 -9.76
C PRO A 636 12.30 18.79 -9.26
N LEU A 637 11.07 18.31 -9.51
CA LEU A 637 9.86 18.92 -8.94
C LEU A 637 9.75 18.66 -7.44
N GLN A 638 10.40 17.61 -6.95
CA GLN A 638 10.31 17.15 -5.56
C GLN A 638 11.55 17.57 -4.74
N VAL A 639 12.73 17.54 -5.36
CA VAL A 639 14.01 17.88 -4.70
C VAL A 639 14.32 19.37 -4.84
N GLN A 640 14.43 20.04 -3.70
CA GLN A 640 14.92 21.41 -3.57
C GLN A 640 16.42 21.35 -3.24
N HIS A 641 17.25 21.49 -4.29
CA HIS A 641 18.71 21.35 -4.19
C HIS A 641 19.31 22.18 -3.03
N GLY A 642 20.10 21.53 -2.18
CA GLY A 642 20.74 22.12 -1.00
C GLY A 642 19.81 22.32 0.19
N LYS A 643 18.54 21.89 0.13
CA LYS A 643 17.57 22.03 1.22
C LYS A 643 17.02 20.69 1.72
N ASN A 644 16.24 19.96 0.92
CA ASN A 644 15.76 18.60 1.29
C ASN A 644 16.58 17.50 0.60
N GLY A 645 17.62 17.86 -0.16
CA GLY A 645 18.43 16.93 -0.91
C GLY A 645 19.33 17.62 -1.93
N PHE A 646 19.99 16.81 -2.75
CA PHE A 646 20.87 17.25 -3.83
C PHE A 646 20.41 16.69 -5.17
N LEU A 647 20.44 17.56 -6.18
CA LEU A 647 20.28 17.18 -7.59
C LEU A 647 21.66 17.09 -8.24
N VAL A 648 21.93 15.98 -8.91
CA VAL A 648 23.16 15.71 -9.67
C VAL A 648 22.85 15.34 -11.12
N GLU A 649 23.82 15.52 -12.01
CA GLU A 649 23.66 15.06 -13.40
C GLU A 649 23.75 13.53 -13.50
N ALA A 650 23.00 12.94 -14.44
CA ALA A 650 23.01 11.49 -14.63
C ALA A 650 24.42 11.00 -15.04
N GLY A 651 24.92 9.99 -14.32
CA GLY A 651 26.27 9.45 -14.51
C GLY A 651 27.38 10.17 -13.73
N ASP A 652 27.09 11.29 -13.04
CA ASP A 652 28.07 11.98 -12.18
C ASP A 652 28.17 11.33 -10.80
N TRP A 653 28.72 10.11 -10.77
CA TRP A 653 28.93 9.35 -9.54
C TRP A 653 29.97 9.99 -8.60
N HIS A 654 30.81 10.89 -9.11
CA HIS A 654 31.74 11.67 -8.28
C HIS A 654 31.01 12.69 -7.42
N ALA A 655 30.07 13.45 -8.00
CA ALA A 655 29.23 14.38 -7.26
C ALA A 655 28.38 13.66 -6.20
N VAL A 656 27.80 12.51 -6.55
CA VAL A 656 27.06 11.68 -5.60
C VAL A 656 27.94 11.27 -4.41
N ALA A 657 29.15 10.76 -4.67
CA ALA A 657 30.08 10.36 -3.62
C ALA A 657 30.47 11.51 -2.69
N GLN A 658 30.64 12.72 -3.25
CA GLN A 658 30.96 13.93 -2.50
C GLN A 658 29.79 14.34 -1.59
N HIS A 659 28.56 14.36 -2.10
CA HIS A 659 27.39 14.66 -1.27
C HIS A 659 27.10 13.58 -0.21
N LEU A 660 27.39 12.30 -0.50
CA LEU A 660 27.35 11.25 0.52
C LEU A 660 28.36 11.50 1.63
N LEU A 661 29.57 11.97 1.30
CA LEU A 661 30.57 12.35 2.30
C LEU A 661 30.06 13.53 3.14
N GLU A 662 29.58 14.59 2.49
CA GLU A 662 29.03 15.78 3.16
C GLU A 662 27.93 15.42 4.16
N LEU A 663 26.91 14.68 3.71
CA LEU A 663 25.81 14.26 4.59
C LEU A 663 26.26 13.32 5.72
N TRP A 664 27.35 12.56 5.53
CA TRP A 664 27.84 11.63 6.55
C TRP A 664 28.76 12.29 7.59
N THR A 665 29.48 13.34 7.20
CA THR A 665 30.49 13.98 8.06
C THR A 665 30.07 15.34 8.61
N ASP A 666 29.07 15.99 8.00
CA ASP A 666 28.48 17.25 8.48
C ASP A 666 27.10 16.98 9.11
N GLU A 667 27.11 16.71 10.41
CA GLU A 667 25.91 16.42 11.21
C GLU A 667 24.92 17.60 11.18
N LYS A 668 25.42 18.84 11.20
CA LYS A 668 24.58 20.03 11.16
C LYS A 668 23.83 20.14 9.83
N LEU A 669 24.54 19.99 8.72
CA LEU A 669 23.92 19.97 7.39
C LEU A 669 22.86 18.88 7.30
N TYR A 670 23.19 17.67 7.75
CA TYR A 670 22.26 16.54 7.73
C TYR A 670 20.98 16.83 8.54
N GLU A 671 21.09 17.34 9.75
CA GLU A 671 19.95 17.69 10.61
C GLU A 671 19.08 18.81 10.01
N GLU A 672 19.71 19.87 9.47
CA GLU A 672 19.01 20.96 8.79
C GLU A 672 18.22 20.45 7.58
N MET A 673 18.81 19.56 6.78
CA MET A 673 18.13 18.95 5.64
C MET A 673 16.99 18.02 6.07
N CYS A 674 17.19 17.21 7.11
CA CYS A 674 16.15 16.34 7.65
C CYS A 674 14.95 17.14 8.15
N ALA A 675 15.20 18.24 8.88
CA ALA A 675 14.15 19.10 9.41
C ALA A 675 13.36 19.79 8.29
N TYR A 676 14.05 20.28 7.24
CA TYR A 676 13.39 20.86 6.08
C TYR A 676 12.60 19.83 5.28
N ALA A 677 13.15 18.63 5.08
CA ALA A 677 12.52 17.54 4.34
C ALA A 677 11.11 17.23 4.89
N LYS A 678 10.97 17.06 6.22
CA LYS A 678 9.72 16.73 6.91
C LYS A 678 8.53 17.65 6.61
N VAL A 679 8.80 18.91 6.26
CA VAL A 679 7.75 19.93 6.04
C VAL A 679 7.68 20.43 4.59
N SER A 680 8.54 19.90 3.71
CA SER A 680 8.70 20.43 2.34
C SER A 680 7.89 19.69 1.28
N VAL A 681 7.25 18.56 1.60
CA VAL A 681 6.45 17.81 0.63
C VAL A 681 5.10 18.50 0.42
N SER A 682 4.76 18.77 -0.84
CA SER A 682 3.49 19.40 -1.22
C SER A 682 2.31 18.44 -1.06
N ASP A 683 1.17 18.96 -0.62
CA ASP A 683 -0.12 18.25 -0.58
C ASP A 683 -0.53 17.66 -1.94
N GLU A 684 -0.03 18.23 -3.04
CA GLU A 684 -0.28 17.74 -4.41
C GLU A 684 0.21 16.31 -4.64
N VAL A 685 1.16 15.83 -3.82
CA VAL A 685 1.70 14.47 -3.89
C VAL A 685 0.97 13.50 -2.94
N GLY A 686 0.12 14.01 -2.04
CA GLY A 686 -0.67 13.22 -1.10
C GLY A 686 -2.05 12.82 -1.65
N THR A 687 -2.71 11.89 -0.95
CA THR A 687 -4.06 11.40 -1.29
C THR A 687 -5.11 12.52 -1.36
N VAL A 688 -5.07 13.50 -0.46
CA VAL A 688 -6.05 14.59 -0.44
C VAL A 688 -5.86 15.53 -1.64
N GLY A 689 -4.62 15.88 -2.00
CA GLY A 689 -4.35 16.65 -3.21
C GLY A 689 -4.74 15.91 -4.49
N ASN A 690 -4.55 14.58 -4.53
CA ASN A 690 -5.05 13.73 -5.61
C ASN A 690 -6.58 13.76 -5.69
N ALA A 691 -7.26 13.62 -4.55
CA ALA A 691 -8.72 13.62 -4.46
C ALA A 691 -9.32 14.98 -4.86
N LEU A 692 -8.74 16.10 -4.40
CA LEU A 692 -9.10 17.45 -4.85
C LEU A 692 -9.13 17.54 -6.37
N ALA A 693 -8.06 17.10 -7.04
CA ALA A 693 -7.96 17.17 -8.49
C ALA A 693 -9.03 16.32 -9.19
N TRP A 694 -9.23 15.07 -8.77
CA TRP A 694 -10.20 14.18 -9.41
C TRP A 694 -11.66 14.56 -9.12
N PHE A 695 -11.96 15.05 -7.92
CA PHE A 695 -13.30 15.50 -7.56
C PHE A 695 -13.65 16.80 -8.28
N TYR A 696 -12.72 17.74 -8.42
CA TYR A 696 -12.90 18.92 -9.27
C TYR A 696 -13.24 18.53 -10.71
N LEU A 697 -12.42 17.68 -11.34
CA LEU A 697 -12.66 17.25 -12.72
C LEU A 697 -14.01 16.53 -12.84
N ALA A 698 -14.30 15.59 -11.94
CA ALA A 698 -15.58 14.89 -11.96
C ALA A 698 -16.77 15.85 -11.83
N ASP A 699 -16.67 16.86 -10.97
CA ASP A 699 -17.74 17.83 -10.75
C ASP A 699 -18.00 18.68 -11.99
N LYS A 700 -16.96 19.32 -12.55
CA LYS A 700 -17.09 20.17 -13.75
C LYS A 700 -17.63 19.41 -14.96
N TRP A 701 -17.14 18.18 -15.17
CA TRP A 701 -17.58 17.36 -16.29
C TRP A 701 -18.99 16.79 -16.09
N ALA A 702 -19.38 16.42 -14.86
CA ALA A 702 -20.74 15.95 -14.57
C ALA A 702 -21.79 17.06 -14.73
N ASN A 703 -21.43 18.31 -14.46
CA ASN A 703 -22.31 19.48 -14.64
C ASN A 703 -22.39 19.95 -16.11
N GLY A 704 -21.67 19.32 -17.03
CA GLY A 704 -21.65 19.69 -18.45
C GLY A 704 -20.87 20.99 -18.75
N GLU A 705 -20.17 21.54 -17.76
CA GLU A 705 -19.33 22.73 -17.91
C GLU A 705 -18.02 22.40 -18.63
N GLY A 706 -17.47 21.21 -18.34
CA GLY A 706 -16.17 20.78 -18.83
C GLY A 706 -15.03 21.62 -18.27
N VAL A 707 -13.82 21.39 -18.77
CA VAL A 707 -12.62 22.15 -18.38
C VAL A 707 -11.73 22.31 -19.60
N VAL A 708 -11.27 23.54 -19.87
CA VAL A 708 -10.24 23.85 -20.88
C VAL A 708 -8.94 24.20 -20.12
N PRO A 709 -8.06 23.22 -19.89
CA PRO A 709 -6.92 23.38 -19.00
C PRO A 709 -5.74 24.16 -19.60
N GLU A 710 -5.53 24.15 -20.92
CA GLU A 710 -4.41 24.84 -21.59
C GLU A 710 -3.01 24.57 -20.97
N GLY A 711 -2.73 23.32 -20.61
CA GLY A 711 -1.46 22.94 -19.97
C GLY A 711 -1.33 23.41 -18.52
N ARG A 712 -2.42 23.77 -17.86
CA ARG A 712 -2.43 24.13 -16.44
C ARG A 712 -2.51 22.90 -15.54
N TRP A 713 -2.08 23.09 -14.30
CA TRP A 713 -2.14 22.06 -13.26
C TRP A 713 -3.58 21.94 -12.73
N VAL A 714 -4.07 20.71 -12.58
CA VAL A 714 -5.44 20.47 -12.14
C VAL A 714 -5.67 21.02 -10.73
N ASN A 715 -4.69 20.90 -9.83
CA ASN A 715 -4.79 21.44 -8.47
C ASN A 715 -4.89 22.97 -8.45
N ASP A 716 -4.22 23.68 -9.37
CA ASP A 716 -4.34 25.14 -9.48
C ASP A 716 -5.77 25.52 -9.92
N LEU A 717 -6.27 24.86 -10.97
CA LEU A 717 -7.64 25.07 -11.47
C LEU A 717 -8.69 24.79 -10.38
N ALA A 718 -8.55 23.68 -9.66
CA ALA A 718 -9.46 23.28 -8.60
C ALA A 718 -9.50 24.29 -7.45
N ARG A 719 -8.33 24.78 -7.03
CA ARG A 719 -8.21 25.75 -5.93
C ARG A 719 -8.73 27.13 -6.30
N GLU A 720 -8.48 27.58 -7.52
CA GLU A 720 -9.05 28.83 -8.05
C GLU A 720 -10.58 28.77 -8.09
N GLU A 721 -11.14 27.68 -8.61
CA GLU A 721 -12.59 27.49 -8.71
C GLU A 721 -13.25 27.40 -7.32
N ALA A 722 -12.60 26.77 -6.35
CA ALA A 722 -13.06 26.73 -4.96
C ALA A 722 -12.93 28.08 -4.23
N GLY A 723 -12.33 29.09 -4.86
CA GLY A 723 -12.09 30.41 -4.25
C GLY A 723 -10.93 30.45 -3.25
N ILE A 724 -10.04 29.47 -3.27
CA ILE A 724 -8.90 29.32 -2.35
C ILE A 724 -7.60 29.12 -3.16
N PRO A 725 -7.20 30.07 -4.04
CA PRO A 725 -5.99 29.93 -4.83
C PRO A 725 -4.74 29.80 -3.95
N TYR A 726 -3.68 29.20 -4.49
CA TYR A 726 -2.37 29.12 -3.82
C TYR A 726 -1.84 30.52 -3.50
N LYS A 727 -1.35 30.71 -2.27
CA LYS A 727 -0.73 31.95 -1.82
C LYS A 727 0.78 31.96 -2.08
N GLU A 728 1.37 33.14 -2.10
CA GLU A 728 2.83 33.28 -2.14
C GLU A 728 3.45 32.63 -0.88
N GLY A 729 4.48 31.82 -1.08
CA GLY A 729 5.16 31.07 -0.02
C GLY A 729 4.43 29.80 0.46
N GLU A 730 3.22 29.52 -0.03
CA GLU A 730 2.53 28.26 0.24
C GLU A 730 3.26 27.09 -0.44
N ASN A 731 3.39 25.97 0.27
CA ASN A 731 4.11 24.82 -0.25
C ASN A 731 3.36 24.20 -1.44
N ARG A 732 4.01 24.19 -2.60
CA ARG A 732 3.49 23.58 -3.84
C ARG A 732 4.63 23.16 -4.74
N LEU A 733 4.37 22.21 -5.64
CA LEU A 733 5.36 21.79 -6.62
C LEU A 733 5.71 22.96 -7.56
N PRO A 734 6.97 23.10 -7.98
CA PRO A 734 7.39 24.22 -8.82
C PRO A 734 6.67 24.17 -10.17
N ARG A 735 6.14 25.32 -10.61
CA ARG A 735 5.43 25.47 -11.89
C ARG A 735 6.35 25.81 -13.07
N ASN A 736 7.51 26.38 -12.76
CA ASN A 736 8.53 26.71 -13.75
C ASN A 736 9.50 25.54 -13.87
N PHE A 737 9.21 24.60 -14.76
CA PHE A 737 10.13 23.52 -15.10
C PHE A 737 10.22 23.38 -16.63
N GLY A 738 11.45 23.41 -17.16
CA GLY A 738 11.72 23.25 -18.60
C GLY A 738 11.89 24.54 -19.42
N SER A 739 12.06 25.71 -18.79
CA SER A 739 12.53 26.93 -19.47
C SER A 739 14.03 27.18 -19.19
N ALA A 740 14.85 26.16 -19.45
CA ALA A 740 16.31 26.27 -19.51
C ALA A 740 16.79 25.72 -20.86
#